data_AF-A0A7S3MU25-F1
#
_entry.id   AF-A0A7S3MU25-F1
#
_cell.length_a   1.000
_cell.length_b   1.000
_cell.length_c   1.000
_cell.angle_alpha   90.00
_cell.angle_beta   90.00
_cell.angle_gamma   90.00
#
_symmetry.space_group_name_H-M   'P 1'
#
loop_
_entity.id
_entity.type
_entity.pdbx_description
1 polymer ?
#
loop_
_entity_poly.entity_id
_entity_poly.type
_entity_poly.pdbx_seq_one_letter_code
_entity_poly.pdbx_strand_id
1 'polypeptide(L)'
;QFSQDEKEFGESEESQDSQDSQDSEDLEEAGNVEVNFEEIPAYAHLPPLDPWRKVRRELIKAVNLSRQEEAVGLETVYIDWLATEGCHDYTKLVLEDEEDEDQLLKMLSDSKAVGEMKVCTALTLLEEDVSEPKHLVEPFLDAHGLLMELNREMILDEGNTHVGIGLGVRDMRLCLVYAFSSKKVEVTAIQKAEACIEVKGEVTASEFGVYVGRLVDSSMKEIAIVGPSEMSYEPDSKEFTIKIPTNTEIEYDDEGYGKNFLEVYIRANPDTIPYGKSSDSKVSIKHVELAERRRLEHYPDPRHQYEEAKLEERKALLEEQKRNYEEDLKKKEEEEAAKRQETREQQRRELMEQEKLRKVENEVPQSANTSHRQKDSSVEQQPSAPKSPEQESQQQSDDSLKSESEEEEVFYGNQKQDLIDSILQNQEIQRSLKQENQEMEKRIVAIRKNLGNIQDKSSEDSMTMHKYLNTLANVHQVKQKMNELTETYENWAQVYQENIKEKQERCNEIQQYLKDFKKEVAKQAEYSRTGKPIPQRVVDSWEESESQRESELQQVRINNITLKSKLVKLENEGKTKEELAEGLHLIDYEQLKIEKQTLNDKIEERNEELHKLRKKIETTVQMLTHTKEKLKFITAEKKVLKERRDKKAKKLETGRNQLNTLK
;
A
#
# COMPACT_ATOMS: atom_id res chain seq x y z
N GLN A 1 -4.82 -56.62 5.67
CA GLN A 1 -5.17 -56.25 4.29
C GLN A 1 -6.53 -55.59 4.32
N PHE A 2 -6.56 -54.39 3.77
CA PHE A 2 -7.66 -53.43 3.66
C PHE A 2 -9.01 -54.02 3.22
N SER A 3 -10.12 -53.46 3.70
CA SER A 3 -10.98 -52.55 2.91
C SER A 3 -12.23 -52.09 3.68
N GLN A 4 -12.28 -50.77 3.84
CA GLN A 4 -13.41 -49.84 4.02
C GLN A 4 -14.30 -49.82 2.74
N ASP A 5 -15.56 -49.39 2.63
CA ASP A 5 -16.41 -48.42 3.34
C ASP A 5 -17.90 -48.75 3.11
N GLU A 6 -18.74 -48.52 4.13
CA GLU A 6 -20.17 -48.21 4.03
C GLU A 6 -20.53 -47.28 5.19
N LYS A 7 -21.09 -46.08 4.91
CA LYS A 7 -22.37 -45.60 5.50
C LYS A 7 -22.75 -44.18 5.09
N GLU A 8 -24.06 -44.03 4.94
CA GLU A 8 -24.90 -42.86 4.75
C GLU A 8 -24.56 -41.66 5.65
N PHE A 9 -24.72 -40.44 5.13
CA PHE A 9 -25.48 -39.37 5.81
C PHE A 9 -25.92 -38.32 4.78
N GLY A 10 -27.24 -38.10 4.70
CA GLY A 10 -27.83 -36.89 4.17
C GLY A 10 -28.55 -36.18 5.31
N GLU A 11 -28.35 -34.88 5.44
CA GLU A 11 -29.39 -33.83 5.42
C GLU A 11 -28.80 -32.47 5.81
N SER A 12 -29.17 -31.46 5.01
CA SER A 12 -29.30 -30.02 5.27
C SER A 12 -28.12 -29.23 5.83
N GLU A 13 -27.57 -28.32 5.00
CA GLU A 13 -27.37 -26.90 5.36
C GLU A 13 -27.59 -26.01 4.11
N GLU A 14 -28.77 -25.39 4.04
CA GLU A 14 -28.99 -24.13 3.32
C GLU A 14 -28.42 -23.01 4.20
N SER A 15 -27.32 -22.36 3.80
CA SER A 15 -26.97 -20.95 4.06
C SER A 15 -25.45 -20.74 4.03
N GLN A 16 -24.85 -20.41 2.87
CA GLN A 16 -23.47 -19.87 2.86
C GLN A 16 -23.08 -19.02 1.64
N ASP A 17 -24.01 -18.66 0.76
CA ASP A 17 -23.71 -17.85 -0.46
C ASP A 17 -23.67 -16.32 -0.22
N SER A 18 -23.27 -15.87 0.97
CA SER A 18 -23.18 -14.43 1.26
C SER A 18 -21.94 -14.01 2.06
N GLN A 19 -20.86 -14.79 2.03
CA GLN A 19 -19.59 -14.41 2.70
C GLN A 19 -18.41 -14.16 1.75
N ASP A 20 -18.43 -14.65 0.51
CA ASP A 20 -17.28 -14.55 -0.42
C ASP A 20 -16.99 -13.16 -1.01
N SER A 21 -17.70 -12.11 -0.58
CA SER A 21 -17.43 -10.72 -1.01
C SER A 21 -16.84 -9.83 0.10
N GLN A 22 -16.55 -10.39 1.27
CA GLN A 22 -15.81 -9.71 2.34
C GLN A 22 -14.34 -10.16 2.41
N ASP A 23 -14.01 -11.34 1.87
CA ASP A 23 -12.67 -11.94 2.00
C ASP A 23 -11.57 -11.25 1.16
N SER A 24 -11.92 -10.36 0.22
CA SER A 24 -10.93 -9.63 -0.59
C SER A 24 -10.47 -8.31 0.01
N GLU A 25 -11.24 -7.70 0.93
CA GLU A 25 -10.80 -6.52 1.70
C GLU A 25 -10.07 -6.95 3.00
N ASP A 26 -10.39 -8.13 3.53
CA ASP A 26 -9.74 -8.69 4.74
C ASP A 26 -8.28 -9.16 4.51
N LEU A 27 -7.80 -9.26 3.27
CA LEU A 27 -6.44 -9.73 2.97
C LEU A 27 -5.36 -8.65 3.11
N GLU A 28 -5.71 -7.37 3.00
CA GLU A 28 -4.83 -6.26 3.40
C GLU A 28 -4.96 -5.97 4.91
N GLU A 29 -6.14 -6.20 5.51
CA GLU A 29 -6.39 -6.01 6.95
C GLU A 29 -5.83 -7.16 7.83
N ALA A 30 -5.57 -8.34 7.26
CA ALA A 30 -4.79 -9.41 7.91
C ALA A 30 -3.30 -9.07 8.11
N GLY A 31 -2.92 -7.80 7.92
CA GLY A 31 -1.56 -7.30 8.00
C GLY A 31 -0.90 -7.43 9.37
N ASN A 32 -1.64 -7.38 10.48
CA ASN A 32 -0.98 -7.21 11.78
C ASN A 32 -1.86 -7.61 12.99
N VAL A 33 -2.37 -8.85 13.01
CA VAL A 33 -2.91 -9.43 14.26
C VAL A 33 -1.74 -9.53 15.24
N GLU A 34 -1.61 -8.54 16.11
CA GLU A 34 -0.64 -8.57 17.19
C GLU A 34 -0.96 -9.78 18.06
N VAL A 35 0.01 -10.68 18.17
CA VAL A 35 -0.10 -11.82 19.07
C VAL A 35 -0.27 -11.25 20.46
N ASN A 36 -1.44 -11.45 21.05
CA ASN A 36 -1.68 -11.06 22.44
C ASN A 36 -0.91 -12.03 23.35
N PHE A 37 0.34 -11.68 23.67
CA PHE A 37 1.20 -12.50 24.51
C PHE A 37 0.69 -12.64 25.94
N GLU A 38 -0.22 -11.76 26.38
CA GLU A 38 -0.87 -11.85 27.70
C GLU A 38 -1.79 -13.07 27.81
N GLU A 39 -2.33 -13.56 26.68
CA GLU A 39 -3.21 -14.74 26.65
C GLU A 39 -2.43 -16.06 26.64
N ILE A 40 -1.10 -16.02 26.47
CA ILE A 40 -0.25 -17.21 26.40
C ILE A 40 0.30 -17.52 27.81
N PRO A 41 -0.11 -18.64 28.46
CA PRO A 41 0.28 -18.95 29.84
C PRO A 41 1.80 -19.02 30.07
N ALA A 42 2.57 -19.32 29.02
CA ALA A 42 4.03 -19.37 29.09
C ALA A 42 4.67 -17.99 29.32
N TYR A 43 4.03 -16.89 28.91
CA TYR A 43 4.58 -15.53 28.97
C TYR A 43 3.84 -14.63 29.98
N ALA A 44 2.81 -15.13 30.65
CA ALA A 44 2.01 -14.37 31.63
C ALA A 44 2.81 -13.85 32.84
N HIS A 45 4.03 -14.34 33.06
CA HIS A 45 4.93 -13.90 34.13
C HIS A 45 5.86 -12.75 33.70
N LEU A 46 5.83 -12.34 32.43
CA LEU A 46 6.65 -11.25 31.88
C LEU A 46 5.86 -9.94 31.83
N PRO A 47 6.53 -8.78 31.95
CA PRO A 47 5.89 -7.47 31.85
C PRO A 47 5.31 -7.21 30.45
N PRO A 48 4.37 -6.27 30.28
CA PRO A 48 3.85 -5.90 28.97
C PRO A 48 4.99 -5.50 28.02
N LEU A 49 4.85 -5.82 26.74
CA LEU A 49 5.88 -5.51 25.77
C LEU A 49 5.95 -4.01 25.52
N ASP A 50 7.16 -3.48 25.38
CA ASP A 50 7.35 -2.08 25.03
C ASP A 50 6.70 -1.77 23.66
N PRO A 51 5.81 -0.77 23.56
CA PRO A 51 5.19 -0.33 22.31
C PRO A 51 6.22 0.13 21.26
N TRP A 52 7.33 0.72 21.70
CA TRP A 52 8.35 1.32 20.85
C TRP A 52 9.41 0.32 20.35
N ARG A 53 9.34 -0.95 20.77
CA ARG A 53 10.36 -1.96 20.47
C ARG A 53 10.62 -2.15 18.97
N LYS A 54 9.57 -2.08 18.15
CA LYS A 54 9.66 -2.22 16.68
C LYS A 54 10.35 -0.99 16.07
N VAL A 55 9.94 0.20 16.48
CA VAL A 55 10.53 1.48 16.03
C VAL A 55 12.02 1.54 16.40
N ARG A 56 12.39 1.25 17.66
CA ARG A 56 13.81 1.24 18.07
C ARG A 56 14.65 0.23 17.30
N ARG A 57 14.08 -0.95 17.00
CA ARG A 57 14.76 -1.99 16.20
C ARG A 57 15.05 -1.49 14.79
N GLU A 58 14.13 -0.78 14.14
CA GLU A 58 14.38 -0.21 12.81
C GLU A 58 15.35 0.97 12.88
N LEU A 59 15.26 1.82 13.90
CA LEU A 59 16.21 2.94 14.08
C LEU A 59 17.64 2.47 14.31
N ILE A 60 17.88 1.46 15.15
CA ILE A 60 19.23 0.95 15.35
C ILE A 60 19.81 0.30 14.09
N LYS A 61 18.95 -0.36 13.28
CA LYS A 61 19.35 -0.83 11.95
C LYS A 61 19.70 0.34 11.04
N ALA A 62 18.88 1.40 11.03
CA ALA A 62 19.12 2.59 10.22
C ALA A 62 20.44 3.29 10.61
N VAL A 63 20.72 3.47 11.90
CA VAL A 63 22.00 4.03 12.40
C VAL A 63 23.18 3.18 11.92
N ASN A 64 23.10 1.85 12.08
CA ASN A 64 24.18 0.96 11.66
C ASN A 64 24.34 0.92 10.13
N LEU A 65 23.25 0.95 9.37
CA LEU A 65 23.28 1.02 7.92
C LEU A 65 23.94 2.33 7.44
N SER A 66 23.53 3.48 7.99
CA SER A 66 24.14 4.77 7.68
C SER A 66 25.64 4.79 8.00
N ARG A 67 26.06 4.19 9.12
CA ARG A 67 27.48 4.05 9.47
C ARG A 67 28.24 3.18 8.46
N GLN A 68 27.67 2.06 8.03
CA GLN A 68 28.30 1.14 7.07
C GLN A 68 28.40 1.73 5.66
N GLU A 69 27.38 2.46 5.21
CA GLU A 69 27.34 3.07 3.87
C GLU A 69 28.30 4.25 3.74
N GLU A 70 28.36 5.12 4.73
CA GLU A 70 29.14 6.36 4.66
C GLU A 70 30.59 6.23 5.15
N ALA A 71 30.86 5.28 6.06
CA ALA A 71 32.18 5.10 6.67
C ALA A 71 32.59 3.61 6.68
N VAL A 72 33.42 3.25 5.70
CA VAL A 72 33.87 1.87 5.48
C VAL A 72 34.74 1.40 6.65
N GLY A 73 34.26 0.37 7.37
CA GLY A 73 35.03 -0.33 8.42
C GLY A 73 34.66 0.03 9.87
N LEU A 74 33.60 0.82 10.09
CA LEU A 74 33.06 1.05 11.42
C LEU A 74 32.42 -0.22 12.01
N GLU A 75 32.66 -0.48 13.29
CA GLU A 75 31.95 -1.50 14.05
C GLU A 75 30.47 -1.10 14.28
N THR A 76 29.61 -2.11 14.42
CA THR A 76 28.19 -1.92 14.71
C THR A 76 27.99 -1.37 16.12
N VAL A 77 27.10 -0.41 16.23
CA VAL A 77 26.70 0.21 17.49
C VAL A 77 25.58 -0.60 18.14
N TYR A 78 25.70 -0.81 19.44
CA TYR A 78 24.75 -1.55 20.27
C TYR A 78 23.79 -0.62 21.03
N ILE A 79 22.67 -1.15 21.52
CA ILE A 79 21.71 -0.32 22.27
C ILE A 79 22.15 -0.18 23.74
N ASP A 80 22.17 1.05 24.23
CA ASP A 80 22.39 1.37 25.64
C ASP A 80 21.03 1.53 26.35
N TRP A 81 20.68 0.57 27.19
CA TRP A 81 19.34 0.50 27.82
C TRP A 81 19.13 1.59 28.86
N LEU A 82 20.14 1.87 29.70
CA LEU A 82 20.02 2.91 30.72
C LEU A 82 20.08 4.31 30.10
N ALA A 83 20.85 4.49 29.03
CA ALA A 83 20.78 5.72 28.24
C ALA A 83 19.41 5.89 27.58
N THR A 84 18.83 4.80 27.06
CA THR A 84 17.51 4.79 26.45
C THR A 84 16.41 5.22 27.44
N GLU A 85 16.46 4.73 28.68
CA GLU A 85 15.56 5.15 29.77
C GLU A 85 15.64 6.67 29.98
N GLY A 86 16.85 7.20 30.18
CA GLY A 86 17.06 8.64 30.37
C GLY A 86 16.66 9.50 29.16
N CYS A 87 16.91 9.02 27.93
CA CYS A 87 16.48 9.71 26.71
C CYS A 87 14.95 9.70 26.57
N HIS A 88 14.29 8.59 26.90
CA HIS A 88 12.84 8.47 26.80
C HIS A 88 12.10 9.33 27.83
N ASP A 89 12.67 9.51 29.02
CA ASP A 89 12.09 10.46 29.99
C ASP A 89 12.30 11.91 29.57
N TYR A 90 13.41 12.20 28.89
CA TYR A 90 13.63 13.52 28.30
C TYR A 90 12.66 13.82 27.15
N THR A 91 12.32 12.84 26.29
CA THR A 91 11.33 13.08 25.22
C THR A 91 9.97 13.48 25.79
N LYS A 92 9.52 12.90 26.91
CA LYS A 92 8.27 13.29 27.59
C LYS A 92 8.29 14.75 28.00
N LEU A 93 9.44 15.26 28.43
CA LEU A 93 9.60 16.65 28.86
C LEU A 93 9.70 17.63 27.68
N VAL A 94 10.51 17.32 26.66
CA VAL A 94 10.66 18.17 25.45
C VAL A 94 9.36 18.30 24.66
N LEU A 95 8.49 17.31 24.73
CA LEU A 95 7.18 17.41 24.09
C LEU A 95 6.27 18.45 24.78
N GLU A 96 6.53 18.78 26.05
CA GLU A 96 5.81 19.78 26.84
C GLU A 96 6.50 21.16 26.85
N ASP A 97 7.82 21.15 27.02
CA ASP A 97 8.66 22.34 27.22
C ASP A 97 9.60 22.60 26.03
N GLU A 98 10.59 23.48 26.19
CA GLU A 98 11.64 23.75 25.19
C GLU A 98 12.82 22.77 25.32
N GLU A 99 13.60 22.62 24.24
CA GLU A 99 14.80 21.78 24.25
C GLU A 99 15.88 22.37 25.17
N ASP A 100 16.38 21.56 26.11
CA ASP A 100 17.49 21.90 27.01
C ASP A 100 18.46 20.72 27.13
N GLU A 101 19.62 20.85 26.47
CA GLU A 101 20.67 19.83 26.48
C GLU A 101 21.27 19.59 27.88
N ASP A 102 21.36 20.63 28.73
CA ASP A 102 21.90 20.50 30.09
C ASP A 102 20.96 19.66 30.96
N GLN A 103 19.65 19.79 30.73
CA GLN A 103 18.65 18.97 31.38
C GLN A 103 18.72 17.50 30.96
N LEU A 104 18.95 17.23 29.67
CA LEU A 104 19.17 15.86 29.17
C LEU A 104 20.41 15.23 29.80
N LEU A 105 21.53 15.94 29.86
CA LEU A 105 22.76 15.44 30.49
C LEU A 105 22.55 15.12 31.98
N LYS A 106 21.75 15.93 32.68
CA LYS A 106 21.37 15.67 34.07
C LYS A 106 20.51 14.40 34.18
N MET A 107 19.51 14.23 33.33
CA MET A 107 18.66 13.02 33.32
C MET A 107 19.46 11.75 33.01
N LEU A 108 20.42 11.82 32.08
CA LEU A 108 21.33 10.70 31.79
C LEU A 108 22.26 10.38 32.96
N SER A 109 22.66 11.38 33.74
CA SER A 109 23.42 11.14 34.97
C SER A 109 22.56 10.45 36.06
N ASP A 110 21.27 10.75 36.10
CA ASP A 110 20.31 10.16 37.03
C ASP A 110 19.90 8.73 36.61
N SER A 111 19.90 8.41 35.31
CA SER A 111 19.58 7.08 34.77
C SER A 111 20.64 6.01 35.06
N LYS A 112 21.72 6.38 35.78
CA LYS A 112 22.82 5.49 36.22
C LYS A 112 23.61 4.88 35.07
N ALA A 113 23.47 5.41 33.85
CA ALA A 113 24.21 4.96 32.69
C ALA A 113 25.72 5.21 32.87
N VAL A 114 26.55 4.38 32.22
CA VAL A 114 28.00 4.39 32.40
C VAL A 114 28.66 5.02 31.17
N GLY A 115 29.52 6.01 31.40
CA GLY A 115 30.31 6.68 30.36
C GLY A 115 29.88 8.13 30.12
N GLU A 116 30.73 8.88 29.40
CA GLU A 116 30.37 10.19 28.87
C GLU A 116 29.49 10.01 27.63
N MET A 117 28.39 10.76 27.55
CA MET A 117 27.41 10.64 26.47
C MET A 117 27.37 11.89 25.61
N LYS A 118 27.36 11.69 24.30
CA LYS A 118 27.11 12.74 23.31
C LYS A 118 25.66 12.63 22.85
N VAL A 119 24.91 13.72 22.93
CA VAL A 119 23.47 13.71 22.69
C VAL A 119 23.08 14.53 21.46
N CYS A 120 22.03 14.10 20.77
CA CYS A 120 21.35 14.90 19.74
C CYS A 120 19.85 14.66 19.79
N THR A 121 19.08 15.72 19.53
CA THR A 121 17.62 15.72 19.58
C THR A 121 17.07 16.21 18.25
N ALA A 122 16.01 15.57 17.76
CA ALA A 122 15.22 16.03 16.63
C ALA A 122 13.75 16.10 17.04
N LEU A 123 13.21 17.30 16.95
CA LEU A 123 11.78 17.59 17.10
C LEU A 123 11.17 17.83 15.73
N THR A 124 10.20 17.02 15.34
CA THR A 124 9.48 17.11 14.06
C THR A 124 7.97 17.17 14.27
N LEU A 125 7.26 17.58 13.22
CA LEU A 125 5.80 17.60 13.20
C LEU A 125 5.29 16.47 12.30
N LEU A 126 4.26 15.77 12.77
CA LEU A 126 3.53 14.76 12.01
C LEU A 126 2.53 15.45 11.07
N GLU A 127 2.22 14.81 9.93
CA GLU A 127 1.21 15.30 8.98
C GLU A 127 -0.22 15.01 9.43
N GLU A 128 -0.43 13.94 10.21
CA GLU A 128 -1.71 13.55 10.81
C GLU A 128 -1.51 13.07 12.26
N ASP A 129 -2.58 13.09 13.06
CA ASP A 129 -2.58 12.57 14.43
C ASP A 129 -2.51 11.03 14.40
N VAL A 130 -1.29 10.51 14.26
CA VAL A 130 -1.05 9.06 14.20
C VAL A 130 -1.04 8.49 15.61
N SER A 131 -2.15 7.84 15.99
CA SER A 131 -2.33 7.23 17.32
C SER A 131 -1.71 5.83 17.43
N GLU A 132 -1.40 5.17 16.32
CA GLU A 132 -0.94 3.78 16.33
C GLU A 132 0.57 3.64 16.08
N PRO A 133 1.31 2.89 16.95
CA PRO A 133 2.77 2.73 16.84
C PRO A 133 3.27 2.14 15.51
N LYS A 134 2.42 1.40 14.79
CA LYS A 134 2.75 0.75 13.51
C LYS A 134 3.00 1.76 12.40
N HIS A 135 2.30 2.89 12.43
CA HIS A 135 2.43 3.98 11.46
C HIS A 135 3.50 5.00 11.88
N LEU A 136 4.13 4.82 13.05
CA LEU A 136 5.16 5.74 13.54
C LEU A 136 6.58 5.39 13.04
N VAL A 137 6.81 4.20 12.48
CA VAL A 137 8.14 3.79 12.01
C VAL A 137 8.70 4.75 10.96
N GLU A 138 7.91 5.07 9.93
CA GLU A 138 8.32 5.97 8.85
C GLU A 138 8.63 7.39 9.34
N PRO A 139 7.75 8.06 10.11
CA PRO A 139 8.06 9.36 10.71
C PRO A 139 9.35 9.40 11.55
N PHE A 140 9.64 8.33 12.30
CA PHE A 140 10.88 8.24 13.08
C PHE A 140 12.11 8.02 12.20
N LEU A 141 11.99 7.30 11.07
CA LEU A 141 13.07 7.16 10.10
C LEU A 141 13.37 8.49 9.38
N ASP A 142 12.35 9.29 9.10
CA ASP A 142 12.52 10.64 8.58
C ASP A 142 13.22 11.56 9.59
N ALA A 143 12.82 11.49 10.87
CA ALA A 143 13.51 12.20 11.95
C ALA A 143 14.97 11.75 12.12
N HIS A 144 15.26 10.45 11.97
CA HIS A 144 16.64 9.93 11.92
C HIS A 144 17.42 10.54 10.74
N GLY A 145 16.80 10.64 9.56
CA GLY A 145 17.40 11.31 8.40
C GLY A 145 17.80 12.76 8.69
N LEU A 146 16.94 13.51 9.39
CA LEU A 146 17.25 14.87 9.83
C LEU A 146 18.42 14.92 10.83
N LEU A 147 18.47 14.00 11.81
CA LEU A 147 19.61 13.90 12.73
C LEU A 147 20.91 13.55 12.00
N MET A 148 20.85 12.68 11.00
CA MET A 148 22.01 12.36 10.17
C MET A 148 22.52 13.58 9.40
N GLU A 149 21.63 14.45 8.91
CA GLU A 149 22.03 15.69 8.22
C GLU A 149 22.63 16.73 9.18
N LEU A 150 22.08 16.87 10.39
CA LEU A 150 22.50 17.89 11.36
C LEU A 150 23.72 17.49 12.18
N ASN A 151 23.82 16.23 12.61
CA ASN A 151 24.80 15.72 13.57
C ASN A 151 25.68 14.62 12.98
N ARG A 152 25.93 14.68 11.66
CA ARG A 152 26.69 13.69 10.90
C ARG A 152 28.01 13.27 11.54
N GLU A 153 28.84 14.24 11.94
CA GLU A 153 30.17 13.98 12.52
C GLU A 153 30.06 13.22 13.85
N MET A 154 29.02 13.48 14.63
CA MET A 154 28.79 12.83 15.90
C MET A 154 28.32 11.39 15.72
N ILE A 155 27.38 11.14 14.80
CA ILE A 155 26.82 9.80 14.57
C ILE A 155 27.84 8.88 13.91
N LEU A 156 28.72 9.41 13.05
CA LEU A 156 29.77 8.66 12.35
C LEU A 156 31.10 8.55 13.14
N ASP A 157 31.14 8.97 14.41
CA ASP A 157 32.35 8.88 15.22
C ASP A 157 32.75 7.40 15.45
N GLU A 158 34.04 7.10 15.23
CA GLU A 158 34.63 5.77 15.41
C GLU A 158 34.59 5.34 16.88
N GLY A 159 34.63 6.29 17.82
CA GLY A 159 34.63 6.00 19.24
C GLY A 159 33.27 5.51 19.80
N ASN A 160 32.18 5.71 19.05
CA ASN A 160 30.84 5.33 19.50
C ASN A 160 30.62 3.82 19.35
N THR A 161 30.34 3.15 20.46
CA THR A 161 30.06 1.71 20.47
C THR A 161 28.63 1.41 20.90
N HIS A 162 27.98 2.31 21.64
CA HIS A 162 26.58 2.16 22.06
C HIS A 162 25.76 3.43 21.78
N VAL A 163 24.44 3.26 21.65
CA VAL A 163 23.46 4.33 21.44
C VAL A 163 22.22 4.11 22.31
N GLY A 164 21.83 5.11 23.10
CA GLY A 164 20.52 5.22 23.72
C GLY A 164 19.53 5.89 22.78
N ILE A 165 18.31 5.38 22.67
CA ILE A 165 17.28 5.89 21.75
C ILE A 165 16.02 6.29 22.52
N GLY A 166 15.82 7.59 22.70
CA GLY A 166 14.58 8.15 23.24
C GLY A 166 13.58 8.41 22.14
N LEU A 167 12.34 7.95 22.35
CA LEU A 167 11.22 8.16 21.43
C LEU A 167 10.06 8.80 22.17
N GLY A 168 9.36 9.73 21.55
CA GLY A 168 8.15 10.29 22.09
C GLY A 168 7.28 10.87 21.00
N VAL A 169 5.97 10.69 21.13
CA VAL A 169 4.97 11.34 20.30
C VAL A 169 3.90 11.92 21.20
N ARG A 170 3.50 13.16 20.93
CA ARG A 170 2.36 13.80 21.58
C ARG A 170 1.66 14.71 20.59
N ASP A 171 0.37 14.48 20.40
CA ASP A 171 -0.43 15.15 19.38
C ASP A 171 0.30 15.06 18.03
N MET A 172 0.56 16.19 17.40
CA MET A 172 1.28 16.30 16.12
C MET A 172 2.80 16.45 16.27
N ARG A 173 3.37 16.28 17.48
CA ARG A 173 4.81 16.45 17.72
C ARG A 173 5.48 15.10 17.92
N LEU A 174 6.60 14.92 17.24
CA LEU A 174 7.46 13.75 17.37
C LEU A 174 8.84 14.19 17.85
N CYS A 175 9.37 13.49 18.84
CA CYS A 175 10.69 13.74 19.41
C CYS A 175 11.54 12.47 19.36
N LEU A 176 12.69 12.56 18.70
CA LEU A 176 13.71 11.51 18.62
C LEU A 176 14.99 12.02 19.27
N VAL A 177 15.55 11.24 20.20
CA VAL A 177 16.77 11.58 20.92
C VAL A 177 17.76 10.42 20.79
N TYR A 178 18.99 10.72 20.39
CA TYR A 178 20.09 9.77 20.48
C TYR A 178 21.10 10.21 21.53
N ALA A 179 21.59 9.24 22.31
CA ALA A 179 22.73 9.41 23.21
C ALA A 179 23.80 8.37 22.88
N PHE A 180 24.90 8.80 22.26
CA PHE A 180 26.01 7.92 21.93
C PHE A 180 27.01 7.82 23.08
N SER A 181 27.49 6.61 23.35
CA SER A 181 28.48 6.33 24.39
C SER A 181 29.56 5.37 23.89
N SER A 182 30.74 5.46 24.52
CA SER A 182 31.87 4.57 24.26
C SER A 182 32.04 3.60 25.43
N LYS A 183 31.51 2.39 25.27
CA LYS A 183 31.69 1.29 26.22
C LYS A 183 32.56 0.20 25.62
N LYS A 184 33.22 -0.54 26.52
CA LYS A 184 34.22 -1.57 26.17
C LYS A 184 33.64 -2.99 26.14
N VAL A 185 32.40 -3.15 26.57
CA VAL A 185 31.71 -4.44 26.74
C VAL A 185 30.25 -4.26 26.35
N GLU A 186 29.68 -5.22 25.62
CA GLU A 186 28.24 -5.33 25.39
C GLU A 186 27.71 -6.67 25.95
N VAL A 187 26.51 -6.63 26.53
CA VAL A 187 25.80 -7.82 27.02
C VAL A 187 24.77 -8.28 25.97
N THR A 188 25.06 -9.41 25.33
CA THR A 188 24.24 -9.95 24.23
C THR A 188 23.12 -10.87 24.69
N ALA A 189 23.25 -11.52 25.86
CA ALA A 189 22.18 -12.34 26.42
C ALA A 189 22.19 -12.40 27.95
N ILE A 190 20.99 -12.43 28.53
CA ILE A 190 20.75 -12.66 29.96
C ILE A 190 19.65 -13.70 30.08
N GLN A 191 19.98 -14.88 30.61
CA GLN A 191 19.05 -16.01 30.74
C GLN A 191 19.13 -16.63 32.14
N LYS A 192 17.99 -17.12 32.63
CA LYS A 192 17.89 -17.84 33.90
C LYS A 192 18.05 -19.35 33.63
N ALA A 193 19.06 -19.96 34.23
CA ALA A 193 19.21 -21.41 34.34
C ALA A 193 18.78 -21.88 35.75
N GLU A 194 18.66 -23.20 35.96
CA GLU A 194 18.05 -23.79 37.18
C GLU A 194 18.62 -23.27 38.52
N ALA A 195 19.91 -22.91 38.57
CA ALA A 195 20.59 -22.43 39.79
C ALA A 195 21.57 -21.26 39.55
N CYS A 196 21.54 -20.66 38.36
CA CYS A 196 22.39 -19.52 38.03
C CYS A 196 21.75 -18.63 36.97
N ILE A 197 22.14 -17.36 36.97
CA ILE A 197 21.88 -16.46 35.86
C ILE A 197 23.10 -16.50 34.95
N GLU A 198 22.89 -16.88 33.70
CA GLU A 198 23.92 -16.89 32.67
C GLU A 198 23.85 -15.59 31.89
N VAL A 199 24.95 -14.85 31.90
CA VAL A 199 25.14 -13.61 31.14
C VAL A 199 26.18 -13.90 30.06
N LYS A 200 25.84 -13.61 28.81
CA LYS A 200 26.76 -13.68 27.67
C LYS A 200 26.93 -12.30 27.06
N GLY A 201 28.10 -12.05 26.49
CA GLY A 201 28.40 -10.78 25.85
C GLY A 201 29.69 -10.80 25.06
N GLU A 202 30.02 -9.67 24.47
CA GLU A 202 31.25 -9.46 23.69
C GLU A 202 32.07 -8.31 24.30
N VAL A 203 33.39 -8.45 24.28
CA VAL A 203 34.30 -7.35 24.61
C VAL A 203 34.67 -6.60 23.34
N THR A 204 34.29 -5.33 23.23
CA THR A 204 34.58 -4.50 22.05
C THR A 204 36.10 -4.29 21.87
N ALA A 205 36.81 -4.07 22.99
CA ALA A 205 38.25 -3.82 23.02
C ALA A 205 39.06 -5.03 23.51
N SER A 206 39.79 -5.69 22.60
CA SER A 206 40.58 -6.91 22.88
C SER A 206 41.67 -6.78 23.95
N GLU A 207 42.06 -5.57 24.34
CA GLU A 207 43.04 -5.31 25.40
C GLU A 207 42.52 -5.61 26.81
N PHE A 208 41.19 -5.75 26.95
CA PHE A 208 40.50 -5.94 28.21
C PHE A 208 39.87 -7.34 28.29
N GLY A 209 39.78 -7.88 29.51
CA GLY A 209 39.02 -9.08 29.82
C GLY A 209 38.04 -8.82 30.96
N VAL A 210 36.94 -9.58 30.97
CA VAL A 210 35.94 -9.51 32.04
C VAL A 210 36.50 -10.11 33.32
N TYR A 211 36.33 -9.43 34.45
CA TYR A 211 36.93 -9.84 35.73
C TYR A 211 35.92 -10.02 36.86
N VAL A 212 34.91 -9.15 36.97
CA VAL A 212 33.86 -9.25 38.00
C VAL A 212 32.49 -9.09 37.36
N GLY A 213 31.57 -9.97 37.75
CA GLY A 213 30.14 -9.81 37.51
C GLY A 213 29.47 -9.59 38.86
N ARG A 214 28.70 -8.52 39.01
CA ARG A 214 28.07 -8.17 40.27
C ARG A 214 26.60 -7.87 40.04
N LEU A 215 25.76 -8.42 40.91
CA LEU A 215 24.32 -8.21 40.91
C LEU A 215 23.97 -7.33 42.10
N VAL A 216 23.32 -6.20 41.84
CA VAL A 216 22.96 -5.21 42.84
C VAL A 216 21.46 -4.94 42.82
N ASP A 217 20.89 -4.67 44.00
CA ASP A 217 19.49 -4.25 44.16
C ASP A 217 19.30 -2.80 43.68
N SER A 218 18.05 -2.32 43.60
CA SER A 218 17.72 -0.95 43.18
C SER A 218 18.41 0.13 44.03
N SER A 219 18.73 -0.20 45.29
CA SER A 219 19.51 0.62 46.23
C SER A 219 21.04 0.50 46.07
N MET A 220 21.54 -0.13 45.00
CA MET A 220 22.97 -0.40 44.75
C MET A 220 23.64 -1.26 45.82
N LYS A 221 22.85 -2.05 46.57
CA LYS A 221 23.35 -3.02 47.55
C LYS A 221 23.67 -4.33 46.86
N GLU A 222 24.79 -4.94 47.23
CA GLU A 222 25.24 -6.21 46.66
C GLU A 222 24.32 -7.36 47.03
N ILE A 223 23.85 -8.08 46.01
CA ILE A 223 23.11 -9.33 46.13
C ILE A 223 24.05 -10.50 45.88
N ALA A 224 24.80 -10.45 44.78
CA ALA A 224 25.77 -11.50 44.41
C ALA A 224 26.99 -10.88 43.72
N ILE A 225 28.15 -11.52 43.89
CA ILE A 225 29.40 -11.16 43.22
C ILE A 225 30.13 -12.41 42.77
N VAL A 226 30.57 -12.42 41.52
CA VAL A 226 31.35 -13.50 40.94
C VAL A 226 32.65 -12.98 40.36
N GLY A 227 33.69 -13.81 40.48
CA GLY A 227 34.99 -13.56 39.88
C GLY A 227 35.29 -14.52 38.73
N PRO A 228 36.55 -14.58 38.29
CA PRO A 228 36.96 -15.35 37.10
C PRO A 228 36.70 -16.87 37.17
N SER A 229 36.53 -17.44 38.37
CA SER A 229 36.25 -18.88 38.54
C SER A 229 34.93 -19.31 37.90
N GLU A 230 33.93 -18.42 37.89
CA GLU A 230 32.59 -18.65 37.31
C GLU A 230 32.42 -17.96 35.95
N MET A 231 33.54 -17.63 35.29
CA MET A 231 33.56 -16.94 34.01
C MET A 231 34.35 -17.73 32.97
N SER A 232 33.98 -17.53 31.72
CA SER A 232 34.70 -17.98 30.55
C SER A 232 34.89 -16.80 29.60
N TYR A 233 36.05 -16.72 28.95
CA TYR A 233 36.35 -15.73 27.92
C TYR A 233 37.14 -16.41 26.82
N GLU A 234 36.68 -16.23 25.58
CA GLU A 234 37.35 -16.75 24.39
C GLU A 234 37.98 -15.59 23.62
N PRO A 235 39.33 -15.50 23.56
CA PRO A 235 40.02 -14.35 22.96
C PRO A 235 39.78 -14.18 21.45
N ASP A 236 39.54 -15.28 20.72
CA ASP A 236 39.38 -15.26 19.26
C ASP A 236 38.01 -14.72 18.84
N SER A 237 36.94 -15.09 19.57
CA SER A 237 35.57 -14.62 19.33
C SER A 237 35.23 -13.35 20.12
N LYS A 238 36.09 -12.92 21.06
CA LYS A 238 35.85 -11.85 22.04
C LYS A 238 34.63 -12.09 22.93
N GLU A 239 34.08 -13.30 22.94
CA GLU A 239 32.88 -13.64 23.70
C GLU A 239 33.24 -13.99 25.15
N PHE A 240 32.41 -13.51 26.08
CA PHE A 240 32.48 -13.89 27.49
C PHE A 240 31.17 -14.48 27.98
N THR A 241 31.28 -15.35 28.99
CA THR A 241 30.13 -15.89 29.73
C THR A 241 30.38 -15.74 31.22
N ILE A 242 29.42 -15.18 31.95
CA ILE A 242 29.42 -15.06 33.40
C ILE A 242 28.28 -15.91 33.95
N LYS A 243 28.59 -16.81 34.88
CA LYS A 243 27.59 -17.60 35.60
C LYS A 243 27.47 -17.05 37.02
N ILE A 244 26.36 -16.40 37.32
CA ILE A 244 26.09 -15.85 38.65
C ILE A 244 25.25 -16.87 39.42
N PRO A 245 25.80 -17.61 40.40
CA PRO A 245 25.03 -18.55 41.19
C PRO A 245 24.08 -17.76 42.09
N THR A 246 22.79 -17.86 41.80
CA THR A 246 21.76 -17.18 42.56
C THR A 246 20.45 -17.95 42.46
N ASN A 247 19.70 -17.96 43.56
CA ASN A 247 18.34 -18.50 43.60
C ASN A 247 17.29 -17.40 43.34
N THR A 248 17.72 -16.15 43.16
CA THR A 248 16.83 -15.01 42.92
C THR A 248 16.23 -15.12 41.52
N GLU A 249 14.92 -14.90 41.42
CA GLU A 249 14.26 -14.81 40.12
C GLU A 249 14.55 -13.45 39.46
N ILE A 250 14.36 -13.37 38.14
CA ILE A 250 14.39 -12.10 37.43
C ILE A 250 13.05 -11.41 37.75
N GLU A 251 13.10 -10.44 38.67
CA GLU A 251 11.94 -9.66 39.12
C GLU A 251 11.84 -8.35 38.34
N TYR A 252 10.62 -7.98 37.96
CA TYR A 252 10.28 -6.71 37.33
C TYR A 252 9.58 -5.79 38.32
N ASP A 253 9.75 -4.49 38.15
CA ASP A 253 9.00 -3.45 38.88
C ASP A 253 7.64 -3.16 38.23
N ASP A 254 6.88 -2.25 38.85
CA ASP A 254 5.51 -1.90 38.41
C ASP A 254 5.48 -1.23 37.03
N GLU A 255 6.61 -0.68 36.57
CA GLU A 255 6.77 -0.06 35.24
C GLU A 255 7.25 -1.08 34.19
N GLY A 256 7.54 -2.31 34.61
CA GLY A 256 7.96 -3.40 33.73
C GLY A 256 9.48 -3.49 33.53
N TYR A 257 10.28 -2.71 34.27
CA TYR A 257 11.73 -2.78 34.22
C TYR A 257 12.30 -3.78 35.23
N GLY A 258 13.49 -4.29 34.96
CA GLY A 258 14.23 -5.16 35.87
C GLY A 258 14.56 -4.42 37.16
N LYS A 259 14.13 -4.98 38.28
CA LYS A 259 14.29 -4.36 39.60
C LYS A 259 15.77 -4.28 40.03
N ASN A 260 16.54 -5.31 39.69
CA ASN A 260 17.95 -5.43 40.00
C ASN A 260 18.82 -4.98 38.82
N PHE A 261 20.08 -4.65 39.09
CA PHE A 261 21.07 -4.28 38.08
C PHE A 261 22.22 -5.29 38.04
N LEU A 262 22.72 -5.51 36.83
CA LEU A 262 23.96 -6.21 36.54
C LEU A 262 25.07 -5.18 36.30
N GLU A 263 26.18 -5.33 37.01
CA GLU A 263 27.42 -4.57 36.82
C GLU A 263 28.52 -5.51 36.32
N VAL A 264 29.14 -5.17 35.19
CA VAL A 264 30.26 -5.91 34.60
C VAL A 264 31.52 -5.06 34.71
N TYR A 265 32.56 -5.64 35.30
CA TYR A 265 33.84 -4.98 35.49
C TYR A 265 34.94 -5.65 34.68
N ILE A 266 35.84 -4.84 34.11
CA ILE A 266 36.92 -5.29 33.24
C ILE A 266 38.31 -5.01 33.82
N ARG A 267 39.27 -5.81 33.37
CA ARG A 267 40.68 -5.69 33.72
C ARG A 267 41.54 -5.79 32.47
N ALA A 268 42.58 -4.97 32.40
CA ALA A 268 43.57 -5.03 31.31
C ALA A 268 44.37 -6.35 31.34
N ASN A 269 44.84 -6.78 30.17
CA ASN A 269 45.58 -8.03 29.94
C ASN A 269 44.74 -9.29 30.24
N PRO A 270 43.79 -9.66 29.36
CA PRO A 270 42.90 -10.82 29.56
C PRO A 270 43.66 -12.13 29.81
N ASP A 271 44.83 -12.34 29.19
CA ASP A 271 45.65 -13.54 29.34
C ASP A 271 46.12 -13.81 30.78
N THR A 272 46.15 -12.78 31.61
CA THR A 272 46.55 -12.90 33.02
C THR A 272 45.41 -13.37 33.93
N ILE A 273 44.19 -13.44 33.41
CA ILE A 273 42.99 -13.75 34.18
C ILE A 273 42.76 -15.28 34.16
N PRO A 274 42.73 -15.94 35.32
CA PRO A 274 42.58 -17.39 35.39
C PRO A 274 41.10 -17.82 35.32
N TYR A 275 40.49 -17.74 34.13
CA TYR A 275 39.10 -18.17 33.90
C TYR A 275 38.88 -19.65 34.23
N GLY A 276 37.73 -19.97 34.84
CA GLY A 276 37.29 -21.34 35.11
C GLY A 276 38.11 -22.12 36.16
N LYS A 277 39.09 -21.48 36.83
CA LYS A 277 39.87 -22.09 37.90
C LYS A 277 39.30 -21.70 39.25
N SER A 278 39.07 -22.67 40.14
CA SER A 278 38.62 -22.41 41.50
C SER A 278 39.66 -21.56 42.26
N SER A 279 39.24 -20.40 42.75
CA SER A 279 40.08 -19.51 43.55
C SER A 279 39.41 -19.20 44.88
N ASP A 280 40.11 -19.46 46.00
CA ASP A 280 39.62 -19.13 47.35
C ASP A 280 39.80 -17.63 47.72
N SER A 281 40.36 -16.83 46.82
CA SER A 281 40.58 -15.40 47.01
C SER A 281 39.28 -14.62 46.87
N LYS A 282 38.95 -13.80 47.89
CA LYS A 282 37.84 -12.83 47.81
C LYS A 282 38.05 -11.88 46.63
N VAL A 283 37.01 -11.73 45.82
CA VAL A 283 36.99 -10.83 44.66
C VAL A 283 37.13 -9.37 45.12
N SER A 284 38.04 -8.61 44.51
CA SER A 284 38.31 -7.21 44.85
C SER A 284 37.98 -6.28 43.69
N ILE A 285 37.18 -5.25 43.95
CA ILE A 285 36.73 -4.26 42.95
C ILE A 285 37.67 -3.04 42.87
N LYS A 286 38.62 -2.89 43.81
CA LYS A 286 39.39 -1.63 43.99
C LYS A 286 40.26 -1.19 42.79
N HIS A 287 40.64 -2.10 41.90
CA HIS A 287 41.56 -1.84 40.77
C HIS A 287 40.98 -2.34 39.44
N VAL A 288 39.65 -2.28 39.32
CA VAL A 288 38.89 -2.82 38.20
C VAL A 288 37.96 -1.71 37.71
N GLU A 289 37.82 -1.57 36.39
CA GLU A 289 36.99 -0.54 35.77
C GLU A 289 35.56 -1.06 35.57
N LEU A 290 34.54 -0.26 35.91
CA LEU A 290 33.14 -0.58 35.60
C LEU A 290 32.94 -0.36 34.10
N ALA A 291 32.71 -1.44 33.36
CA ALA A 291 32.56 -1.39 31.91
C ALA A 291 31.11 -1.24 31.48
N GLU A 292 30.20 -1.93 32.16
CA GLU A 292 28.79 -1.86 31.82
C GLU A 292 27.87 -2.00 33.04
N ARG A 293 26.76 -1.28 33.02
CA ARG A 293 25.64 -1.45 33.96
C ARG A 293 24.35 -1.60 33.17
N ARG A 294 23.55 -2.62 33.50
CA ARG A 294 22.31 -2.93 32.81
C ARG A 294 21.24 -3.41 33.78
N ARG A 295 19.96 -3.22 33.44
CA ARG A 295 18.84 -3.83 34.15
C ARG A 295 18.94 -5.36 34.03
N LEU A 296 18.61 -6.07 35.10
CA LEU A 296 18.57 -7.52 35.10
C LEU A 296 17.20 -7.96 34.56
N GLU A 297 17.15 -8.23 33.26
CA GLU A 297 15.95 -8.62 32.53
C GLU A 297 16.29 -9.75 31.55
N HIS A 298 15.30 -10.51 31.10
CA HIS A 298 15.53 -11.50 30.05
C HIS A 298 15.89 -10.80 28.74
N TYR A 299 17.07 -11.13 28.19
CA TYR A 299 17.53 -10.56 26.92
C TYR A 299 18.16 -11.63 26.02
N PRO A 300 17.82 -11.67 24.71
CA PRO A 300 16.63 -11.07 24.12
C PRO A 300 15.34 -11.60 24.77
N ASP A 301 14.25 -10.83 24.73
CA ASP A 301 12.96 -11.25 25.28
C ASP A 301 12.54 -12.59 24.62
N PRO A 302 12.17 -13.63 25.40
CA PRO A 302 11.72 -14.91 24.88
C PRO A 302 10.55 -14.79 23.86
N ARG A 303 9.74 -13.73 23.97
CA ARG A 303 8.64 -13.45 23.05
C ARG A 303 9.12 -13.03 21.66
N HIS A 304 10.29 -12.40 21.55
CA HIS A 304 10.85 -12.02 20.25
C HIS A 304 11.17 -13.21 19.37
N GLN A 305 11.67 -14.31 19.96
CA GLN A 305 11.94 -15.53 19.20
C GLN A 305 10.65 -16.10 18.58
N TYR A 306 9.52 -15.98 19.29
CA TYR A 306 8.21 -16.37 18.77
C TYR A 306 7.76 -15.46 17.63
N GLU A 307 7.88 -14.14 17.79
CA GLU A 307 7.54 -13.17 16.72
C GLU A 307 8.38 -13.38 15.47
N GLU A 308 9.70 -13.56 15.63
CA GLU A 308 10.64 -13.76 14.52
C GLU A 308 10.38 -15.07 13.79
N ALA A 309 10.15 -16.17 14.52
CA ALA A 309 9.79 -17.46 13.92
C ALA A 309 8.50 -17.36 13.10
N LYS A 310 7.47 -16.68 13.62
CA LYS A 310 6.22 -16.46 12.88
C LYS A 310 6.40 -15.57 11.65
N LEU A 311 7.23 -14.54 11.76
CA LEU A 311 7.51 -13.62 10.66
C LEU A 311 8.29 -14.33 9.55
N GLU A 312 9.23 -15.20 9.92
CA GLU A 312 9.99 -16.04 8.99
C GLU A 312 9.11 -17.10 8.31
N GLU A 313 8.19 -17.73 9.06
CA GLU A 313 7.16 -18.62 8.49
C GLU A 313 6.28 -17.87 7.47
N ARG A 314 5.84 -16.64 7.80
CA ARG A 314 5.05 -15.81 6.88
C ARG A 314 5.84 -15.43 5.62
N LYS A 315 7.12 -15.05 5.76
CA LYS A 315 8.00 -14.75 4.62
C LYS A 315 8.18 -15.96 3.72
N ALA A 316 8.41 -17.15 4.29
CA ALA A 316 8.55 -18.39 3.55
C ALA A 316 7.27 -18.72 2.75
N LEU A 317 6.11 -18.54 3.35
CA LEU A 317 4.82 -18.76 2.70
C LEU A 317 4.59 -17.78 1.54
N LEU A 318 4.96 -16.51 1.71
CA LEU A 318 4.85 -15.48 0.67
C LEU A 318 5.85 -15.74 -0.48
N GLU A 319 7.07 -16.20 -0.18
CA GLU A 319 8.04 -16.62 -1.19
C GLU A 319 7.60 -17.89 -1.95
N GLU A 320 6.93 -18.82 -1.28
CA GLU A 320 6.35 -19.99 -1.91
C GLU A 320 5.20 -19.59 -2.86
N GLN A 321 4.31 -18.69 -2.42
CA GLN A 321 3.27 -18.11 -3.27
C GLN A 321 3.84 -17.41 -4.50
N LYS A 322 4.91 -16.62 -4.34
CA LYS A 322 5.63 -15.98 -5.46
C LYS A 322 6.23 -17.00 -6.43
N ARG A 323 6.87 -18.06 -5.92
CA ARG A 323 7.42 -19.13 -6.76
C ARG A 323 6.33 -19.85 -7.54
N ASN A 324 5.21 -20.18 -6.91
CA ASN A 324 4.08 -20.82 -7.57
C ASN A 324 3.49 -19.92 -8.66
N TYR A 325 3.38 -18.62 -8.40
CA TYR A 325 2.93 -17.64 -9.39
C TYR A 325 3.89 -17.55 -10.59
N GLU A 326 5.21 -17.51 -10.37
CA GLU A 326 6.22 -17.51 -11.44
C GLU A 326 6.23 -18.81 -12.27
N GLU A 327 6.00 -19.97 -11.62
CA GLU A 327 5.88 -21.25 -12.31
C GLU A 327 4.64 -21.32 -13.19
N ASP A 328 3.51 -20.79 -12.71
CA ASP A 328 2.27 -20.75 -13.48
C ASP A 328 2.36 -19.75 -14.64
N LEU A 329 3.09 -18.64 -14.48
CA LEU A 329 3.41 -17.73 -15.56
C LEU A 329 4.21 -18.43 -16.68
N LYS A 330 5.25 -19.20 -16.31
CA LYS A 330 6.05 -19.97 -17.27
C LYS A 330 5.23 -21.04 -18.01
N LYS A 331 4.35 -21.76 -17.31
CA LYS A 331 3.45 -22.74 -17.96
C LYS A 331 2.53 -22.07 -18.97
N LYS A 332 1.98 -20.88 -18.65
CA LYS A 332 1.16 -20.10 -19.60
C LYS A 332 1.96 -19.66 -20.83
N GLU A 333 3.20 -19.20 -20.65
CA GLU A 333 4.08 -18.85 -21.78
C GLU A 333 4.43 -20.05 -22.68
N GLU A 334 4.68 -21.22 -22.08
CA GLU A 334 4.93 -22.46 -22.81
C GLU A 334 3.70 -22.95 -23.60
N GLU A 335 2.50 -22.85 -23.01
CA GLU A 335 1.24 -23.17 -23.70
C GLU A 335 0.96 -22.22 -24.87
N GLU A 336 1.23 -20.92 -24.71
CA GLU A 336 1.11 -19.96 -25.82
C GLU A 336 2.13 -20.23 -26.93
N ALA A 337 3.36 -20.60 -26.58
CA ALA A 337 4.39 -20.97 -27.55
C ALA A 337 3.99 -22.25 -28.32
N ALA A 338 3.41 -23.24 -27.65
CA ALA A 338 2.88 -24.45 -28.27
C ALA A 338 1.74 -24.12 -29.26
N LYS A 339 0.77 -23.28 -28.87
CA LYS A 339 -0.32 -22.81 -29.75
C LYS A 339 0.22 -22.04 -30.97
N ARG A 340 1.28 -21.25 -30.81
CA ARG A 340 1.97 -20.56 -31.93
C ARG A 340 2.69 -21.54 -32.88
N GLN A 341 3.23 -22.65 -32.36
CA GLN A 341 3.82 -23.68 -33.20
C GLN A 341 2.76 -24.47 -33.97
N GLU A 342 1.66 -24.87 -33.31
CA GLU A 342 0.55 -25.59 -33.95
C GLU A 342 -0.09 -24.77 -35.08
N THR A 343 -0.33 -23.48 -34.85
CA THR A 343 -0.86 -22.57 -35.89
C THR A 343 0.09 -22.44 -37.07
N ARG A 344 1.41 -22.39 -36.83
CA ARG A 344 2.44 -22.34 -37.88
C ARG A 344 2.50 -23.66 -38.68
N GLU A 345 2.30 -24.81 -38.03
CA GLU A 345 2.23 -26.11 -38.70
C GLU A 345 0.96 -26.26 -39.55
N GLN A 346 -0.18 -25.76 -39.08
CA GLN A 346 -1.44 -25.75 -39.83
C GLN A 346 -1.30 -24.89 -41.11
N GLN A 347 -0.76 -23.68 -41.00
CA GLN A 347 -0.47 -22.81 -42.15
C GLN A 347 0.47 -23.48 -43.18
N ARG A 348 1.46 -24.25 -42.70
CA ARG A 348 2.38 -25.01 -43.57
C ARG A 348 1.69 -26.18 -44.29
N ARG A 349 0.73 -26.85 -43.64
CA ARG A 349 -0.07 -27.91 -44.27
C ARG A 349 -1.02 -27.34 -45.33
N GLU A 350 -1.67 -26.22 -45.05
CA GLU A 350 -2.53 -25.52 -46.01
C GLU A 350 -1.76 -25.05 -47.25
N LEU A 351 -0.55 -24.51 -47.06
CA LEU A 351 0.34 -24.13 -48.17
C LEU A 351 0.71 -25.33 -49.05
N MET A 352 1.03 -26.48 -48.45
CA MET A 352 1.33 -27.71 -49.22
C MET A 352 0.10 -28.25 -49.96
N GLU A 353 -1.09 -28.08 -49.40
CA GLU A 353 -2.35 -28.49 -50.04
C GLU A 353 -2.71 -27.57 -51.22
N GLN A 354 -2.52 -26.25 -51.06
CA GLN A 354 -2.62 -25.29 -52.16
C GLN A 354 -1.60 -25.55 -53.27
N GLU A 355 -0.37 -25.96 -52.92
CA GLU A 355 0.67 -26.30 -53.90
C GLU A 355 0.34 -27.60 -54.66
N LYS A 356 -0.34 -28.56 -54.02
CA LYS A 356 -0.90 -29.75 -54.68
C LYS A 356 -2.05 -29.40 -55.62
N LEU A 357 -2.94 -28.49 -55.22
CA LEU A 357 -4.04 -27.99 -56.07
C LEU A 357 -3.52 -27.23 -57.29
N ARG A 358 -2.48 -26.40 -57.13
CA ARG A 358 -1.80 -25.71 -58.25
C ARG A 358 -1.08 -26.65 -59.23
N LYS A 359 -0.71 -27.86 -58.80
CA LYS A 359 -0.15 -28.89 -59.69
C LYS A 359 -1.21 -29.64 -60.50
N VAL A 360 -2.49 -29.54 -60.14
CA VAL A 360 -3.61 -30.18 -60.85
C VAL A 360 -4.20 -29.26 -61.94
N GLU A 361 -4.02 -27.94 -61.86
CA GLU A 361 -4.59 -26.97 -62.81
C GLU A 361 -3.71 -26.62 -64.03
N ASN A 362 -2.50 -27.16 -64.17
CA ASN A 362 -1.61 -26.82 -65.28
C ASN A 362 -1.33 -28.01 -66.21
N GLU A 363 -2.28 -28.30 -67.11
CA GLU A 363 -2.00 -28.96 -68.40
C GLU A 363 -2.54 -28.11 -69.60
N VAL A 364 -1.63 -27.31 -70.20
CA VAL A 364 -1.44 -27.01 -71.66
C VAL A 364 -2.33 -25.90 -72.33
N PRO A 365 -1.85 -25.02 -73.28
CA PRO A 365 -0.62 -24.19 -73.34
C PRO A 365 -0.75 -22.78 -74.06
N GLN A 366 0.37 -22.02 -74.09
CA GLN A 366 0.76 -20.92 -75.04
C GLN A 366 0.02 -19.54 -74.94
N SER A 367 0.62 -18.34 -75.06
CA SER A 367 1.84 -17.85 -75.73
C SER A 367 2.19 -16.38 -75.33
N ALA A 368 3.50 -16.10 -75.28
CA ALA A 368 4.25 -14.89 -75.68
C ALA A 368 4.24 -13.55 -74.88
N ASN A 369 5.49 -13.19 -74.53
CA ASN A 369 6.16 -11.86 -74.58
C ASN A 369 5.83 -10.80 -73.50
N THR A 370 6.74 -9.94 -73.03
CA THR A 370 8.20 -9.88 -72.71
C THR A 370 8.41 -8.46 -72.14
N SER A 371 9.50 -8.26 -71.37
CA SER A 371 10.16 -6.99 -70.99
C SER A 371 9.53 -6.20 -69.81
N HIS A 372 10.18 -6.16 -68.62
CA HIS A 372 11.25 -5.22 -68.17
C HIS A 372 10.70 -3.82 -67.81
N ARG A 373 11.16 -3.05 -66.80
CA ARG A 373 12.17 -3.16 -65.73
C ARG A 373 12.25 -1.76 -65.06
N GLN A 374 12.30 -1.70 -63.71
CA GLN A 374 12.94 -0.63 -62.88
C GLN A 374 12.33 0.80 -62.91
N LYS A 375 12.49 1.73 -61.94
CA LYS A 375 13.04 1.84 -60.58
C LYS A 375 12.74 3.29 -60.10
N ASP A 376 12.78 3.49 -58.77
CA ASP A 376 13.19 4.73 -58.04
C ASP A 376 12.35 6.01 -58.27
N SER A 377 12.26 7.04 -57.43
CA SER A 377 12.44 7.34 -55.99
C SER A 377 12.17 8.86 -55.82
N SER A 378 11.64 9.32 -54.68
CA SER A 378 11.84 10.69 -54.09
C SER A 378 11.12 11.89 -54.75
N VAL A 379 10.74 13.04 -54.16
CA VAL A 379 10.78 13.66 -52.80
C VAL A 379 10.03 15.04 -52.89
N GLU A 380 9.41 15.49 -51.78
CA GLU A 380 9.13 16.87 -51.27
C GLU A 380 8.17 17.95 -51.87
N GLN A 381 7.57 18.66 -50.87
CA GLN A 381 7.33 20.11 -50.68
C GLN A 381 5.91 20.73 -50.77
N GLN A 382 5.48 21.36 -49.65
CA GLN A 382 4.42 22.39 -49.46
C GLN A 382 4.95 23.81 -49.89
N PRO A 383 4.29 25.01 -49.70
CA PRO A 383 2.99 25.43 -49.11
C PRO A 383 2.25 26.62 -49.82
N SER A 384 1.10 27.12 -49.31
CA SER A 384 0.71 28.57 -49.17
C SER A 384 -0.78 28.85 -48.81
N ALA A 385 -1.05 29.95 -48.09
CA ALA A 385 -2.35 30.54 -47.63
C ALA A 385 -2.55 31.98 -48.23
N PRO A 386 -3.41 32.95 -47.77
CA PRO A 386 -4.72 33.05 -47.05
C PRO A 386 -5.70 34.13 -47.68
N LYS A 387 -6.82 34.53 -47.01
CA LYS A 387 -7.46 35.91 -47.02
C LYS A 387 -8.72 36.08 -46.11
N SER A 388 -8.85 37.26 -45.49
CA SER A 388 -9.99 37.90 -44.74
C SER A 388 -10.55 39.13 -45.52
N PRO A 389 -11.65 39.88 -45.15
CA PRO A 389 -11.60 40.99 -44.14
C PRO A 389 -12.93 41.57 -43.47
N GLU A 390 -12.75 42.36 -42.39
CA GLU A 390 -13.44 43.63 -41.92
C GLU A 390 -14.91 43.65 -41.37
N GLN A 391 -15.38 44.48 -40.39
CA GLN A 391 -15.08 45.90 -40.02
C GLN A 391 -15.65 46.38 -38.62
N GLU A 392 -15.05 47.47 -38.11
CA GLU A 392 -15.20 48.38 -36.94
C GLU A 392 -16.58 48.83 -36.36
N SER A 393 -16.64 49.24 -35.06
CA SER A 393 -16.72 50.67 -34.62
C SER A 393 -16.77 50.90 -33.08
N GLN A 394 -16.24 52.07 -32.65
CA GLN A 394 -16.04 52.59 -31.28
C GLN A 394 -17.16 53.57 -30.83
N GLN A 395 -17.33 53.81 -29.52
CA GLN A 395 -17.50 55.17 -28.93
C GLN A 395 -17.46 55.20 -27.38
N GLN A 396 -16.77 56.21 -26.83
CA GLN A 396 -16.78 56.70 -25.45
C GLN A 396 -17.60 58.01 -25.37
N SER A 397 -18.22 58.32 -24.21
CA SER A 397 -18.35 59.70 -23.69
C SER A 397 -18.85 59.78 -22.24
N ASP A 398 -18.22 60.68 -21.46
CA ASP A 398 -18.57 61.27 -20.15
C ASP A 398 -20.01 61.83 -20.04
N ASP A 399 -20.61 61.88 -18.83
CA ASP A 399 -20.77 63.11 -18.02
C ASP A 399 -21.59 62.86 -16.72
N SER A 400 -21.44 63.79 -15.78
CA SER A 400 -21.64 63.77 -14.33
C SER A 400 -23.05 64.11 -13.81
N LEU A 401 -23.37 63.55 -12.62
CA LEU A 401 -24.23 64.09 -11.54
C LEU A 401 -25.69 64.52 -11.85
N LYS A 402 -26.67 63.70 -11.41
CA LYS A 402 -27.92 64.20 -10.76
C LYS A 402 -28.72 63.12 -10.01
N SER A 403 -28.98 63.44 -8.74
CA SER A 403 -30.08 63.03 -7.85
C SER A 403 -30.18 61.59 -7.33
N GLU A 404 -29.97 61.49 -6.01
CA GLU A 404 -30.19 60.37 -5.06
C GLU A 404 -31.59 59.70 -5.12
N SER A 405 -32.46 60.08 -6.06
CA SER A 405 -33.74 59.44 -6.35
C SER A 405 -33.68 58.41 -7.49
N GLU A 406 -32.61 58.40 -8.30
CA GLU A 406 -32.42 57.41 -9.36
C GLU A 406 -31.76 56.11 -8.84
N GLU A 407 -31.02 56.14 -7.73
CA GLU A 407 -30.34 54.96 -7.19
C GLU A 407 -31.29 53.88 -6.68
N GLU A 408 -32.48 54.24 -6.16
CA GLU A 408 -33.49 53.26 -5.76
C GLU A 408 -34.18 52.61 -6.98
N GLU A 409 -34.53 53.38 -8.03
CA GLU A 409 -35.07 52.79 -9.27
C GLU A 409 -34.03 52.00 -10.07
N VAL A 410 -32.76 52.41 -10.05
CA VAL A 410 -31.64 51.67 -10.65
C VAL A 410 -31.31 50.42 -9.85
N PHE A 411 -31.49 50.41 -8.52
CA PHE A 411 -31.29 49.20 -7.70
C PHE A 411 -32.39 48.16 -7.93
N TYR A 412 -33.67 48.56 -7.94
CA TYR A 412 -34.77 47.66 -8.30
C TYR A 412 -34.76 47.30 -9.80
N GLY A 413 -34.29 48.20 -10.65
CA GLY A 413 -34.05 48.00 -12.07
C GLY A 413 -32.97 46.96 -12.32
N ASN A 414 -31.82 47.09 -11.68
CA ASN A 414 -30.69 46.16 -11.78
C ASN A 414 -31.04 44.79 -11.18
N GLN A 415 -31.70 44.72 -10.03
CA GLN A 415 -32.20 43.43 -9.52
C GLN A 415 -33.21 42.79 -10.46
N LYS A 416 -34.07 43.58 -11.11
CA LYS A 416 -35.00 43.08 -12.13
C LYS A 416 -34.25 42.66 -13.40
N GLN A 417 -33.20 43.37 -13.79
CA GLN A 417 -32.34 43.06 -14.93
C GLN A 417 -31.57 41.77 -14.69
N ASP A 418 -30.92 41.63 -13.53
CA ASP A 418 -30.20 40.43 -13.11
C ASP A 418 -31.14 39.22 -13.00
N LEU A 419 -32.38 39.44 -12.53
CA LEU A 419 -33.39 38.39 -12.49
C LEU A 419 -33.88 38.01 -13.90
N ILE A 420 -34.04 38.98 -14.80
CA ILE A 420 -34.36 38.73 -16.21
C ILE A 420 -33.21 37.97 -16.90
N ASP A 421 -31.96 38.35 -16.64
CA ASP A 421 -30.79 37.71 -17.20
C ASP A 421 -30.61 36.30 -16.65
N SER A 422 -30.86 36.08 -15.36
CA SER A 422 -30.91 34.74 -14.76
C SER A 422 -32.03 33.89 -15.34
N ILE A 423 -33.22 34.47 -15.60
CA ILE A 423 -34.33 33.77 -16.27
C ILE A 423 -33.95 33.43 -17.72
N LEU A 424 -33.28 34.33 -18.45
CA LEU A 424 -32.83 34.10 -19.81
C LEU A 424 -31.76 33.01 -19.88
N GLN A 425 -30.78 33.04 -18.98
CA GLN A 425 -29.77 31.97 -18.86
C GLN A 425 -30.42 30.62 -18.54
N ASN A 426 -31.39 30.59 -17.61
CA ASN A 426 -32.15 29.37 -17.32
C ASN A 426 -32.98 28.88 -18.52
N GLN A 427 -33.53 29.79 -19.32
CA GLN A 427 -34.23 29.45 -20.56
C GLN A 427 -33.26 28.91 -21.63
N GLU A 428 -32.06 29.47 -21.73
CA GLU A 428 -30.97 29.00 -22.60
C GLU A 428 -30.57 27.57 -22.23
N ILE A 429 -30.36 27.31 -20.93
CA ILE A 429 -30.04 25.99 -20.37
C ILE A 429 -31.21 25.01 -20.60
N GLN A 430 -32.46 25.44 -20.44
CA GLN A 430 -33.60 24.59 -20.78
C GLN A 430 -33.68 24.26 -22.27
N ARG A 431 -33.30 25.20 -23.16
CA ARG A 431 -33.25 24.94 -24.60
C ARG A 431 -32.13 23.97 -24.95
N SER A 432 -30.93 24.14 -24.39
CA SER A 432 -29.81 23.23 -24.63
C SER A 432 -30.11 21.82 -24.13
N LEU A 433 -30.67 21.68 -22.91
CA LEU A 433 -31.09 20.38 -22.37
C LEU A 433 -32.22 19.75 -23.19
N LYS A 434 -33.15 20.54 -23.75
CA LYS A 434 -34.17 20.02 -24.67
C LYS A 434 -33.56 19.52 -25.98
N GLN A 435 -32.56 20.22 -26.52
CA GLN A 435 -31.85 19.79 -27.72
C GLN A 435 -31.07 18.49 -27.46
N GLU A 436 -30.36 18.42 -26.33
CA GLU A 436 -29.62 17.23 -25.92
C GLU A 436 -30.55 16.02 -25.68
N ASN A 437 -31.70 16.24 -25.02
CA ASN A 437 -32.71 15.19 -24.87
C ASN A 437 -33.26 14.72 -26.22
N GLN A 438 -33.51 15.63 -27.18
CA GLN A 438 -33.93 15.24 -28.53
C GLN A 438 -32.85 14.46 -29.29
N GLU A 439 -31.58 14.79 -29.09
CA GLU A 439 -30.46 14.02 -29.66
C GLU A 439 -30.36 12.63 -29.03
N MET A 440 -30.52 12.53 -27.72
CA MET A 440 -30.54 11.26 -27.00
C MET A 440 -31.74 10.40 -27.41
N GLU A 441 -32.93 10.98 -27.57
CA GLU A 441 -34.10 10.28 -28.13
C GLU A 441 -33.83 9.75 -29.54
N LYS A 442 -33.20 10.55 -30.41
CA LYS A 442 -32.80 10.10 -31.76
C LYS A 442 -31.79 8.96 -31.70
N ARG A 443 -30.82 9.02 -30.78
CA ARG A 443 -29.84 7.94 -30.54
C ARG A 443 -30.53 6.67 -30.03
N ILE A 444 -31.47 6.79 -29.11
CA ILE A 444 -32.27 5.65 -28.60
C ILE A 444 -33.10 5.02 -29.72
N VAL A 445 -33.74 5.82 -30.58
CA VAL A 445 -34.50 5.33 -31.74
C VAL A 445 -33.57 4.64 -32.75
N ALA A 446 -32.37 5.16 -32.98
CA ALA A 446 -31.37 4.54 -33.84
C ALA A 446 -30.89 3.20 -33.28
N ILE A 447 -30.63 3.11 -31.97
CA ILE A 447 -30.25 1.87 -31.28
C ILE A 447 -31.40 0.85 -31.34
N ARG A 448 -32.65 1.26 -31.08
CA ARG A 448 -33.84 0.40 -31.19
C ARG A 448 -34.09 -0.13 -32.61
N LYS A 449 -33.80 0.68 -33.64
CA LYS A 449 -33.89 0.24 -35.04
C LYS A 449 -32.79 -0.76 -35.42
N ASN A 450 -31.58 -0.58 -34.90
CA ASN A 450 -30.45 -1.46 -35.22
C ASN A 450 -30.49 -2.81 -34.51
N LEU A 451 -31.15 -2.94 -33.35
CA LEU A 451 -31.24 -4.20 -32.60
C LEU A 451 -32.45 -5.09 -32.93
N GLY A 452 -33.41 -4.63 -33.76
CA GLY A 452 -34.65 -5.38 -34.02
C GLY A 452 -35.57 -5.45 -32.78
N ASN A 453 -36.86 -5.72 -32.99
CA ASN A 453 -37.89 -5.67 -31.94
C ASN A 453 -37.55 -6.54 -30.72
N ILE A 454 -36.97 -5.91 -29.70
CA ILE A 454 -36.97 -6.41 -28.34
C ILE A 454 -38.42 -6.31 -27.86
N GLN A 455 -39.03 -7.43 -27.51
CA GLN A 455 -40.34 -7.45 -26.86
C GLN A 455 -40.27 -6.56 -25.61
N ASP A 456 -41.12 -5.53 -25.56
CA ASP A 456 -41.35 -4.74 -24.36
C ASP A 456 -41.81 -5.70 -23.25
N LYS A 457 -40.87 -6.09 -22.38
CA LYS A 457 -41.22 -6.62 -21.07
C LYS A 457 -41.99 -5.52 -20.36
N SER A 458 -43.16 -5.89 -19.86
CA SER A 458 -44.16 -5.02 -19.27
C SER A 458 -43.57 -4.04 -18.27
N SER A 459 -44.05 -2.80 -18.40
CA SER A 459 -43.76 -1.61 -17.60
C SER A 459 -43.94 -1.80 -16.08
N GLU A 460 -42.94 -2.35 -15.40
CA GLU A 460 -42.79 -2.17 -13.93
C GLU A 460 -41.76 -1.10 -13.54
N ASP A 461 -40.92 -0.63 -14.48
CA ASP A 461 -39.96 0.45 -14.23
C ASP A 461 -40.48 1.83 -14.64
N SER A 462 -41.72 2.16 -14.26
CA SER A 462 -42.07 3.58 -14.12
C SER A 462 -41.43 4.06 -12.82
N MET A 463 -40.19 4.56 -12.90
CA MET A 463 -39.54 5.36 -11.84
C MET A 463 -40.61 6.23 -11.18
N THR A 464 -41.05 5.86 -9.98
CA THR A 464 -42.16 6.53 -9.32
C THR A 464 -41.75 7.99 -9.18
N MET A 465 -42.60 8.96 -9.52
CA MET A 465 -42.29 10.40 -9.42
C MET A 465 -41.65 10.75 -8.06
N HIS A 466 -42.06 10.03 -7.02
CA HIS A 466 -41.49 10.12 -5.68
C HIS A 466 -40.01 9.70 -5.59
N LYS A 467 -39.60 8.60 -6.24
CA LYS A 467 -38.20 8.17 -6.32
C LYS A 467 -37.36 9.19 -7.09
N TYR A 468 -37.87 9.72 -8.20
CA TYR A 468 -37.18 10.77 -8.98
C TYR A 468 -36.98 12.06 -8.17
N LEU A 469 -38.03 12.55 -7.49
CA LEU A 469 -37.92 13.73 -6.64
C LEU A 469 -36.97 13.52 -5.46
N ASN A 470 -36.97 12.33 -4.85
CA ASN A 470 -36.05 12.01 -3.77
C ASN A 470 -34.60 11.93 -4.28
N THR A 471 -34.35 11.33 -5.45
CA THR A 471 -33.02 11.36 -6.07
C THR A 471 -32.56 12.77 -6.40
N LEU A 472 -33.45 13.64 -6.86
CA LEU A 472 -33.12 15.04 -7.16
C LEU A 472 -32.82 15.83 -5.87
N ALA A 473 -33.59 15.61 -4.80
CA ALA A 473 -33.35 16.21 -3.49
C ALA A 473 -31.99 15.76 -2.92
N ASN A 474 -31.66 14.48 -3.03
CA ASN A 474 -30.36 13.95 -2.62
C ASN A 474 -29.22 14.56 -3.43
N VAL A 475 -29.37 14.67 -4.76
CA VAL A 475 -28.37 15.33 -5.63
C VAL A 475 -28.19 16.79 -5.23
N HIS A 476 -29.27 17.51 -4.94
CA HIS A 476 -29.20 18.89 -4.47
C HIS A 476 -28.49 18.99 -3.11
N GLN A 477 -28.82 18.12 -2.16
CA GLN A 477 -28.17 18.09 -0.85
C GLN A 477 -26.68 17.76 -0.94
N VAL A 478 -26.30 16.81 -1.81
CA VAL A 478 -24.90 16.47 -2.06
C VAL A 478 -24.18 17.66 -2.71
N LYS A 479 -24.78 18.34 -3.68
CA LYS A 479 -24.20 19.55 -4.27
C LYS A 479 -24.02 20.67 -3.25
N GLN A 480 -24.98 20.86 -2.36
CA GLN A 480 -24.88 21.87 -1.32
C GLN A 480 -23.74 21.55 -0.35
N LYS A 481 -23.64 20.31 0.11
CA LYS A 481 -22.51 19.85 0.93
C LYS A 481 -21.17 20.00 0.21
N MET A 482 -21.14 19.72 -1.10
CA MET A 482 -19.94 19.90 -1.93
C MET A 482 -19.50 21.35 -1.97
N ASN A 483 -20.44 22.29 -2.11
CA ASN A 483 -20.15 23.72 -2.14
C ASN A 483 -19.66 24.21 -0.77
N GLU A 484 -20.34 23.83 0.31
CA GLU A 484 -19.92 24.15 1.69
C GLU A 484 -18.51 23.63 1.96
N LEU A 485 -18.23 22.39 1.54
CA LEU A 485 -16.90 21.79 1.68
C LEU A 485 -15.85 22.52 0.83
N THR A 486 -16.19 22.89 -0.40
CA THR A 486 -15.29 23.67 -1.27
C THR A 486 -14.94 25.02 -0.64
N GLU A 487 -15.94 25.73 -0.09
CA GLU A 487 -15.73 27.01 0.60
C GLU A 487 -14.84 26.85 1.84
N THR A 488 -15.03 25.77 2.61
CA THR A 488 -14.13 25.49 3.76
C THR A 488 -12.69 25.22 3.32
N TYR A 489 -12.48 24.46 2.24
CA TYR A 489 -11.14 24.21 1.71
C TYR A 489 -10.49 25.46 1.12
N GLU A 490 -11.27 26.32 0.46
CA GLU A 490 -10.78 27.61 -0.04
C GLU A 490 -10.35 28.51 1.11
N ASN A 491 -11.13 28.57 2.19
CA ASN A 491 -10.77 29.32 3.39
C ASN A 491 -9.49 28.77 4.04
N TRP A 492 -9.37 27.44 4.18
CA TRP A 492 -8.13 26.84 4.69
C TRP A 492 -6.94 27.12 3.77
N ALA A 493 -7.11 27.01 2.46
CA ALA A 493 -6.05 27.32 1.50
C ALA A 493 -5.58 28.78 1.63
N GLN A 494 -6.48 29.74 1.85
CA GLN A 494 -6.12 31.13 2.10
C GLN A 494 -5.31 31.28 3.39
N VAL A 495 -5.77 30.68 4.50
CA VAL A 495 -5.05 30.72 5.79
C VAL A 495 -3.66 30.10 5.67
N TYR A 496 -3.52 28.97 4.97
CA TYR A 496 -2.21 28.35 4.74
C TYR A 496 -1.31 29.22 3.87
N GLN A 497 -1.85 29.88 2.83
CA GLN A 497 -1.07 30.82 2.01
C GLN A 497 -0.59 32.03 2.81
N GLU A 498 -1.42 32.57 3.69
CA GLU A 498 -1.03 33.67 4.58
C GLU A 498 0.05 33.24 5.56
N ASN A 499 -0.09 32.06 6.19
CA ASN A 499 0.92 31.51 7.07
C ASN A 499 2.26 31.27 6.34
N ILE A 500 2.24 30.75 5.12
CA ILE A 500 3.45 30.56 4.31
C ILE A 500 4.13 31.91 4.03
N LYS A 501 3.36 32.94 3.64
CA LYS A 501 3.90 34.28 3.42
C LYS A 501 4.53 34.85 4.67
N GLU A 502 3.84 34.77 5.81
CA GLU A 502 4.33 35.29 7.09
C GLU A 502 5.63 34.58 7.52
N LYS A 503 5.71 33.25 7.37
CA LYS A 503 6.93 32.49 7.66
C LYS A 503 8.06 32.83 6.70
N GLN A 504 7.75 33.04 5.41
CA GLN A 504 8.74 33.43 4.41
C GLN A 504 9.29 34.83 4.67
N GLU A 505 8.45 35.77 5.08
CA GLU A 505 8.86 37.12 5.50
C GLU A 505 9.78 37.05 6.73
N ARG A 506 9.40 36.31 7.78
CA ARG A 506 10.27 36.10 8.96
C ARG A 506 11.62 35.47 8.58
N CYS A 507 11.64 34.47 7.71
CA CYS A 507 12.88 33.86 7.22
C CYS A 507 13.76 34.89 6.51
N ASN A 508 13.17 35.72 5.65
CA ASN A 508 13.91 36.78 4.95
C ASN A 508 14.48 37.82 5.92
N GLU A 509 13.72 38.21 6.95
CA GLU A 509 14.18 39.12 8.00
C GLU A 509 15.37 38.54 8.76
N ILE A 510 15.30 37.27 9.17
CA ILE A 510 16.39 36.57 9.87
C ILE A 510 17.63 36.45 8.96
N GLN A 511 17.44 36.11 7.68
CA GLN A 511 18.53 36.04 6.71
C GLN A 511 19.20 37.40 6.50
N GLN A 512 18.42 38.48 6.39
CA GLN A 512 18.96 39.83 6.28
C GLN A 512 19.72 40.22 7.54
N TYR A 513 19.16 39.96 8.72
CA TYR A 513 19.82 40.22 10.00
C TYR A 513 21.16 39.47 10.11
N LEU A 514 21.20 38.19 9.74
CA LEU A 514 22.42 37.39 9.75
C LEU A 514 23.46 37.92 8.76
N LYS A 515 23.03 38.36 7.58
CA LYS A 515 23.90 38.98 6.57
C LYS A 515 24.52 40.29 7.09
N ASP A 516 23.71 41.14 7.72
CA ASP A 516 24.17 42.39 8.32
C ASP A 516 25.12 42.14 9.50
N PHE A 517 24.84 41.12 10.31
CA PHE A 517 25.73 40.71 11.40
C PHE A 517 27.09 40.21 10.87
N LYS A 518 27.09 39.34 9.85
CA LYS A 518 28.32 38.88 9.18
C LYS A 518 29.13 40.05 8.63
N LYS A 519 28.47 41.02 8.00
CA LYS A 519 29.09 42.24 7.47
C LYS A 519 29.74 43.07 8.57
N GLU A 520 29.09 43.21 9.72
CA GLU A 520 29.62 43.97 10.85
C GLU A 520 30.83 43.28 11.50
N VAL A 521 30.77 41.96 11.68
CA VAL A 521 31.91 41.16 12.17
C VAL A 521 33.09 41.23 11.20
N ALA A 522 32.84 41.15 9.89
CA ALA A 522 33.89 41.23 8.86
C ALA A 522 34.59 42.59 8.80
N LYS A 523 33.87 43.70 9.09
CA LYS A 523 34.50 45.03 9.20
C LYS A 523 35.44 45.16 10.39
N GLN A 524 35.16 44.44 11.47
CA GLN A 524 35.97 44.44 12.70
C GLN A 524 37.15 43.46 12.63
N ALA A 525 37.22 42.64 11.57
CA ALA A 525 38.26 41.64 11.40
C ALA A 525 39.59 42.23 10.88
N GLU A 526 40.70 41.65 11.33
CA GLU A 526 42.06 42.03 10.95
C GLU A 526 42.85 40.84 10.40
N TYR A 527 43.82 41.10 9.52
CA TYR A 527 44.70 40.04 9.01
C TYR A 527 45.64 39.52 10.09
N SER A 528 45.57 38.23 10.42
CA SER A 528 46.31 37.58 11.51
C SER A 528 47.84 37.77 11.45
N ARG A 529 48.39 37.97 10.25
CA ARG A 529 49.84 38.09 10.01
C ARG A 529 50.34 39.55 9.97
N THR A 530 49.47 40.50 9.70
CA THR A 530 49.85 41.92 9.51
C THR A 530 49.14 42.88 10.47
N GLY A 531 48.12 42.43 11.22
CA GLY A 531 47.34 43.25 12.17
C GLY A 531 46.65 44.44 11.51
N LYS A 532 46.46 44.39 10.18
CA LYS A 532 45.78 45.46 9.43
C LYS A 532 44.32 45.09 9.24
N PRO A 533 43.38 46.05 9.34
CA PRO A 533 41.98 45.80 9.08
C PRO A 533 41.77 45.34 7.63
N ILE A 534 40.81 44.44 7.43
CA ILE A 534 40.47 43.92 6.11
C ILE A 534 39.81 45.05 5.28
N PRO A 535 40.27 45.34 4.05
CA PRO A 535 39.67 46.36 3.21
C PRO A 535 38.21 46.04 2.86
N GLN A 536 37.32 47.02 2.93
CA GLN A 536 35.89 46.88 2.58
C GLN A 536 35.66 46.24 1.21
N ARG A 537 36.46 46.59 0.19
CA ARG A 537 36.35 45.98 -1.15
C ARG A 537 36.52 44.47 -1.17
N VAL A 538 37.35 43.93 -0.27
CA VAL A 538 37.57 42.47 -0.17
C VAL A 538 36.38 41.82 0.53
N VAL A 539 35.85 42.44 1.57
CA VAL A 539 34.64 41.99 2.27
C VAL A 539 33.44 41.96 1.31
N ASP A 540 33.22 43.03 0.54
CA ASP A 540 32.12 43.09 -0.43
C ASP A 540 32.28 42.01 -1.53
N SER A 541 33.51 41.70 -1.95
CA SER A 541 33.77 40.61 -2.90
C SER A 541 33.49 39.22 -2.31
N TRP A 542 33.70 39.04 -1.00
CA TRP A 542 33.37 37.80 -0.31
C TRP A 542 31.86 37.64 -0.12
N GLU A 543 31.16 38.71 0.24
CA GLU A 543 29.69 38.74 0.31
C GLU A 543 29.06 38.40 -1.04
N GLU A 544 29.57 38.95 -2.14
CA GLU A 544 29.07 38.67 -3.48
C GLU A 544 29.32 37.20 -3.88
N SER A 545 30.51 36.67 -3.58
CA SER A 545 30.84 35.25 -3.83
C SER A 545 30.02 34.29 -2.96
N GLU A 546 29.76 34.63 -1.71
CA GLU A 546 28.90 33.86 -0.80
C GLU A 546 27.46 33.86 -1.31
N SER A 547 26.92 35.02 -1.68
CA SER A 547 25.56 35.16 -2.20
C SER A 547 25.37 34.40 -3.52
N GLN A 548 26.38 34.37 -4.40
CA GLN A 548 26.34 33.56 -5.63
C GLN A 548 26.30 32.06 -5.31
N ARG A 549 27.18 31.58 -4.42
CA ARG A 549 27.19 30.18 -3.98
C ARG A 549 25.90 29.77 -3.27
N GLU A 550 25.32 30.66 -2.47
CA GLU A 550 24.04 30.42 -1.80
C GLU A 550 22.89 30.31 -2.81
N SER A 551 22.85 31.16 -3.84
CA SER A 551 21.90 31.06 -4.94
C SER A 551 22.06 29.76 -5.72
N GLU A 552 23.29 29.34 -6.00
CA GLU A 552 23.58 28.07 -6.68
C GLU A 552 23.10 26.88 -5.82
N LEU A 553 23.39 26.88 -4.51
CA LEU A 553 22.94 25.85 -3.58
C LEU A 553 21.40 25.78 -3.53
N GLN A 554 20.73 26.93 -3.44
CA GLN A 554 19.27 27.00 -3.44
C GLN A 554 18.70 26.41 -4.74
N GLN A 555 19.32 26.74 -5.88
CA GLN A 555 18.89 26.21 -7.18
C GLN A 555 19.09 24.69 -7.28
N VAL A 556 20.23 24.17 -6.81
CA VAL A 556 20.49 22.72 -6.75
C VAL A 556 19.50 22.02 -5.83
N ARG A 557 19.17 22.61 -4.67
CA ARG A 557 18.16 22.06 -3.74
C ARG A 557 16.78 22.01 -4.38
N ILE A 558 16.33 23.08 -5.02
CA ILE A 558 15.05 23.10 -5.74
C ILE A 558 15.03 22.05 -6.84
N ASN A 559 16.13 21.92 -7.60
CA ASN A 559 16.26 20.89 -8.63
C ASN A 559 16.20 19.48 -8.03
N ASN A 560 16.86 19.24 -6.90
CA ASN A 560 16.84 17.95 -6.21
C ASN A 560 15.42 17.60 -5.75
N ILE A 561 14.70 18.52 -5.09
CA ILE A 561 13.31 18.34 -4.67
C ILE A 561 12.43 18.05 -5.89
N THR A 562 12.56 18.84 -6.95
CA THR A 562 11.79 18.67 -8.19
C THR A 562 12.04 17.30 -8.82
N LEU A 563 13.29 16.84 -8.83
CA LEU A 563 13.66 15.53 -9.35
C LEU A 563 13.12 14.40 -8.48
N LYS A 564 13.19 14.52 -7.14
CA LYS A 564 12.58 13.58 -6.20
C LYS A 564 11.07 13.48 -6.41
N SER A 565 10.36 14.61 -6.49
CA SER A 565 8.91 14.60 -6.76
C SER A 565 8.57 14.02 -8.12
N LYS A 566 9.40 14.23 -9.15
CA LYS A 566 9.24 13.58 -10.46
C LYS A 566 9.46 12.08 -10.38
N LEU A 567 10.45 11.64 -9.61
CA LEU A 567 10.75 10.23 -9.38
C LEU A 567 9.55 9.55 -8.72
N VAL A 568 9.02 10.09 -7.62
CA VAL A 568 7.82 9.57 -6.94
C VAL A 568 6.61 9.53 -7.89
N LYS A 569 6.40 10.57 -8.70
CA LYS A 569 5.33 10.57 -9.71
C LYS A 569 5.51 9.46 -10.73
N LEU A 570 6.72 9.26 -11.25
CA LEU A 570 7.03 8.22 -12.22
C LEU A 570 6.93 6.81 -11.62
N GLU A 571 7.31 6.64 -10.35
CA GLU A 571 7.11 5.39 -9.61
C GLU A 571 5.64 5.10 -9.42
N ASN A 572 4.82 6.08 -9.02
CA ASN A 572 3.38 5.91 -8.88
C ASN A 572 2.70 5.67 -10.24
N GLU A 573 3.14 6.35 -11.31
CA GLU A 573 2.70 6.05 -12.68
C GLU A 573 3.16 4.65 -13.15
N GLY A 574 4.27 4.15 -12.62
CA GLY A 574 4.75 2.78 -12.81
C GLY A 574 3.84 1.79 -12.11
N LYS A 575 3.64 1.96 -10.80
CA LYS A 575 2.75 1.15 -9.96
C LYS A 575 1.33 1.12 -10.51
N THR A 576 0.74 2.25 -10.86
CA THR A 576 -0.61 2.29 -11.46
C THR A 576 -0.68 1.60 -12.83
N LYS A 577 0.40 1.56 -13.61
CA LYS A 577 0.45 0.77 -14.86
C LYS A 577 0.65 -0.71 -14.60
N GLU A 578 1.39 -1.07 -13.55
CA GLU A 578 1.51 -2.45 -13.06
C GLU A 578 0.15 -2.93 -12.52
N GLU A 579 -0.53 -2.12 -11.71
CA GLU A 579 -1.90 -2.33 -11.23
C GLU A 579 -2.92 -2.33 -12.38
N LEU A 580 -2.78 -1.51 -13.44
CA LEU A 580 -3.65 -1.61 -14.63
C LEU A 580 -3.38 -2.88 -15.44
N ALA A 581 -2.14 -3.38 -15.43
CA ALA A 581 -1.80 -4.65 -16.04
C ALA A 581 -2.32 -5.83 -15.20
N GLU A 582 -2.44 -5.66 -13.89
CA GLU A 582 -3.04 -6.60 -12.93
C GLU A 582 -4.58 -6.53 -12.92
N GLY A 583 -5.15 -5.34 -13.17
CA GLY A 583 -6.58 -5.05 -13.34
C GLY A 583 -7.11 -5.30 -14.75
N LEU A 584 -6.26 -5.74 -15.68
CA LEU A 584 -6.73 -6.50 -16.82
C LEU A 584 -7.08 -7.89 -16.31
N HIS A 585 -8.27 -8.01 -15.69
CA HIS A 585 -8.78 -9.26 -15.12
C HIS A 585 -8.85 -10.34 -16.21
N LEU A 586 -7.74 -11.02 -16.41
CA LEU A 586 -7.65 -12.23 -17.20
C LEU A 586 -8.61 -13.27 -16.63
N ILE A 587 -8.83 -13.21 -15.31
CA ILE A 587 -9.84 -13.95 -14.56
C ILE A 587 -11.25 -13.59 -15.05
N ASP A 588 -11.62 -12.32 -15.17
CA ASP A 588 -12.93 -11.91 -15.69
C ASP A 588 -13.11 -12.31 -17.16
N TYR A 589 -12.06 -12.18 -17.96
CA TYR A 589 -12.09 -12.60 -19.36
C TYR A 589 -12.23 -14.13 -19.49
N GLU A 590 -11.53 -14.90 -18.64
CA GLU A 590 -11.66 -16.34 -18.55
C GLU A 590 -13.03 -16.77 -18.01
N GLN A 591 -13.57 -16.05 -17.03
CA GLN A 591 -14.92 -16.25 -16.50
C GLN A 591 -15.96 -15.99 -17.58
N LEU A 592 -15.90 -14.86 -18.29
CA LEU A 592 -16.76 -14.56 -19.43
C LEU A 592 -16.66 -15.62 -20.52
N LYS A 593 -15.47 -16.21 -20.72
CA LYS A 593 -15.26 -17.28 -21.68
C LYS A 593 -15.90 -18.59 -21.22
N ILE A 594 -15.78 -18.94 -19.94
CA ILE A 594 -16.44 -20.11 -19.34
C ILE A 594 -17.96 -19.93 -19.39
N GLU A 595 -18.47 -18.77 -19.00
CA GLU A 595 -19.90 -18.44 -19.08
C GLU A 595 -20.43 -18.54 -20.50
N LYS A 596 -19.71 -17.98 -21.48
CA LYS A 596 -20.08 -18.09 -22.90
C LYS A 596 -20.09 -19.55 -23.37
N GLN A 597 -19.12 -20.36 -22.96
CA GLN A 597 -19.08 -21.79 -23.30
C GLN A 597 -20.27 -22.53 -22.69
N THR A 598 -20.53 -22.36 -21.39
CA THR A 598 -21.65 -23.02 -20.71
C THR A 598 -23.02 -22.60 -21.26
N LEU A 599 -23.18 -21.34 -21.69
CA LEU A 599 -24.38 -20.88 -22.37
C LEU A 599 -24.53 -21.51 -23.76
N ASN A 600 -23.45 -21.67 -24.51
CA ASN A 600 -23.48 -22.36 -25.80
C ASN A 600 -23.85 -23.85 -25.63
N ASP A 601 -23.27 -24.54 -24.65
CA ASP A 601 -23.59 -25.94 -24.37
C ASP A 601 -25.08 -26.11 -24.02
N LYS A 602 -25.65 -25.19 -23.22
CA LYS A 602 -27.09 -25.14 -22.93
C LYS A 602 -27.94 -24.89 -24.18
N ILE A 603 -27.48 -24.03 -25.10
CA ILE A 603 -28.17 -23.78 -26.37
C ILE A 603 -28.15 -25.05 -27.23
N GLU A 604 -27.03 -25.76 -27.30
CA GLU A 604 -26.92 -27.03 -28.04
C GLU A 604 -27.84 -28.10 -27.46
N GLU A 605 -27.86 -28.30 -26.14
CA GLU A 605 -28.75 -29.23 -25.46
C GLU A 605 -30.23 -28.94 -25.78
N ARG A 606 -30.65 -27.66 -25.66
CA ARG A 606 -32.02 -27.24 -25.99
C ARG A 606 -32.34 -27.44 -27.48
N ASN A 607 -31.37 -27.21 -28.36
CA ASN A 607 -31.54 -27.46 -29.80
C ASN A 607 -31.73 -28.96 -30.10
N GLU A 608 -31.00 -29.84 -29.42
CA GLU A 608 -31.21 -31.28 -29.53
C GLU A 608 -32.58 -31.71 -29.02
N GLU A 609 -33.02 -31.18 -27.88
CA GLU A 609 -34.37 -31.41 -27.35
C GLU A 609 -35.46 -30.95 -28.32
N LEU A 610 -35.31 -29.75 -28.90
CA LEU A 610 -36.19 -29.25 -29.96
C LEU A 610 -36.20 -30.19 -31.16
N HIS A 611 -35.05 -30.73 -31.56
CA HIS A 611 -34.96 -31.67 -32.67
C HIS A 611 -35.67 -33.00 -32.34
N LYS A 612 -35.52 -33.52 -31.11
CA LYS A 612 -36.24 -34.71 -30.61
C LYS A 612 -37.76 -34.48 -30.62
N LEU A 613 -38.22 -33.30 -30.18
CA LEU A 613 -39.64 -32.93 -30.20
C LEU A 613 -40.18 -32.82 -31.63
N ARG A 614 -39.44 -32.20 -32.56
CA ARG A 614 -39.83 -32.13 -33.97
C ARG A 614 -40.01 -33.53 -34.58
N LYS A 615 -39.11 -34.48 -34.31
CA LYS A 615 -39.25 -35.89 -34.73
C LYS A 615 -40.49 -36.56 -34.11
N LYS A 616 -40.79 -36.30 -32.83
CA LYS A 616 -42.02 -36.80 -32.19
C LYS A 616 -43.28 -36.21 -32.84
N ILE A 617 -43.27 -34.92 -33.19
CA ILE A 617 -44.38 -34.29 -33.92
C ILE A 617 -44.55 -34.94 -35.29
N GLU A 618 -43.48 -35.13 -36.04
CA GLU A 618 -43.53 -35.75 -37.37
C GLU A 618 -44.11 -37.17 -37.32
N THR A 619 -43.62 -38.00 -36.40
CA THR A 619 -44.15 -39.37 -36.20
C THR A 619 -45.61 -39.34 -35.74
N THR A 620 -46.00 -38.41 -34.86
CA THR A 620 -47.39 -38.23 -34.43
C THR A 620 -48.29 -37.80 -35.59
N VAL A 621 -47.83 -36.90 -36.46
CA VAL A 621 -48.56 -36.48 -37.67
C VAL A 621 -48.73 -37.65 -38.64
N GLN A 622 -47.70 -38.49 -38.82
CA GLN A 622 -47.80 -39.71 -39.63
C GLN A 622 -48.83 -40.69 -39.03
N MET A 623 -48.78 -40.95 -37.72
CA MET A 623 -49.79 -41.77 -37.04
C MET A 623 -51.20 -41.19 -37.15
N LEU A 624 -51.36 -39.87 -37.00
CA LEU A 624 -52.64 -39.17 -37.16
C LEU A 624 -53.16 -39.30 -38.59
N THR A 625 -52.28 -39.25 -39.59
CA THR A 625 -52.63 -39.42 -40.99
C THR A 625 -53.14 -40.85 -41.25
N HIS A 626 -52.41 -41.87 -40.80
CA HIS A 626 -52.82 -43.27 -40.93
C HIS A 626 -54.13 -43.57 -40.18
N THR A 627 -54.32 -43.02 -38.98
CA THR A 627 -55.57 -43.20 -38.23
C THR A 627 -56.74 -42.49 -38.91
N LYS A 628 -56.53 -41.30 -39.48
CA LYS A 628 -57.54 -40.59 -40.28
C LYS A 628 -57.93 -41.37 -41.54
N GLU A 629 -56.97 -41.98 -42.23
CA GLU A 629 -57.22 -42.85 -43.38
C GLU A 629 -58.00 -44.12 -43.00
N LYS A 630 -57.58 -44.80 -41.93
CA LYS A 630 -58.30 -45.96 -41.38
C LYS A 630 -59.72 -45.60 -40.96
N LEU A 631 -59.91 -44.46 -40.30
CA LEU A 631 -61.23 -43.97 -39.90
C LEU A 631 -62.10 -43.71 -41.13
N LYS A 632 -61.57 -43.03 -42.16
CA LYS A 632 -62.28 -42.82 -43.43
C LYS A 632 -62.73 -44.15 -44.04
N PHE A 633 -61.84 -45.14 -44.10
CA PHE A 633 -62.16 -46.49 -44.60
C PHE A 633 -63.29 -47.15 -43.80
N ILE A 634 -63.19 -47.18 -42.47
CA ILE A 634 -64.21 -47.77 -41.60
C ILE A 634 -65.54 -47.02 -41.72
N THR A 635 -65.54 -45.67 -41.82
CA THR A 635 -66.79 -44.92 -42.04
C THR A 635 -67.43 -45.22 -43.39
N ALA A 636 -66.64 -45.41 -44.44
CA ALA A 636 -67.14 -45.82 -45.75
C ALA A 636 -67.75 -47.23 -45.68
N GLU A 637 -67.07 -48.18 -45.03
CA GLU A 637 -67.58 -49.53 -44.80
C GLU A 637 -68.87 -49.52 -43.97
N LYS A 638 -68.91 -48.76 -42.87
CA LYS A 638 -70.10 -48.57 -42.04
C LYS A 638 -71.27 -48.02 -42.85
N LYS A 639 -71.02 -47.08 -43.78
CA LYS A 639 -72.05 -46.54 -44.67
C LYS A 639 -72.63 -47.64 -45.57
N VAL A 640 -71.78 -48.43 -46.21
CA VAL A 640 -72.19 -49.58 -47.05
C VAL A 640 -72.98 -50.61 -46.25
N LEU A 641 -72.51 -50.97 -45.05
CA LEU A 641 -73.21 -51.90 -44.15
C LEU A 641 -74.56 -51.35 -43.70
N LYS A 642 -74.66 -50.04 -43.42
CA LYS A 642 -75.91 -49.37 -43.07
C LYS A 642 -76.90 -49.41 -44.23
N GLU A 643 -76.46 -49.11 -45.46
CA GLU A 643 -77.28 -49.25 -46.67
C GLU A 643 -77.75 -50.70 -46.88
N ARG A 644 -76.89 -51.70 -46.64
CA ARG A 644 -77.25 -53.13 -46.73
C ARG A 644 -78.27 -53.51 -45.66
N ARG A 645 -78.13 -53.03 -44.43
CA ARG A 645 -79.10 -53.20 -43.34
C ARG A 645 -80.43 -52.57 -43.71
N ASP A 646 -80.43 -51.34 -44.23
CA ASP A 646 -81.65 -50.62 -44.59
C ASP A 646 -82.38 -51.31 -45.76
N LYS A 647 -81.65 -51.85 -46.75
CA LYS A 647 -82.20 -52.72 -47.80
C LYS A 647 -82.84 -53.98 -47.22
N LYS A 648 -82.19 -54.65 -46.26
CA LYS A 648 -82.75 -55.82 -45.57
C LYS A 648 -83.98 -55.45 -44.73
N ALA A 649 -83.97 -54.32 -44.03
CA ALA A 649 -85.11 -53.83 -43.26
C ALA A 649 -86.32 -53.55 -44.16
N LYS A 650 -86.12 -52.88 -45.31
CA LYS A 650 -87.17 -52.70 -46.32
C LYS A 650 -87.71 -54.04 -46.83
N LYS A 651 -86.85 -55.02 -47.13
CA LYS A 651 -87.28 -56.37 -47.54
C LYS A 651 -88.10 -57.08 -46.44
N LEU A 652 -87.71 -56.91 -45.18
CA LEU A 652 -88.39 -57.51 -44.03
C LEU A 652 -89.74 -56.82 -43.79
N GLU A 653 -89.81 -55.50 -43.96
CA GLU A 653 -91.05 -54.71 -43.92
C GLU A 653 -92.01 -55.09 -45.05
N THR A 654 -91.53 -55.23 -46.29
CA THR A 654 -92.35 -55.77 -47.39
C THR A 654 -92.82 -57.20 -47.10
N GLY A 655 -91.97 -58.05 -46.52
CA GLY A 655 -92.36 -59.40 -46.11
C GLY A 655 -93.38 -59.44 -44.97
N ARG A 656 -93.27 -58.53 -44.00
CA ARG A 656 -94.27 -58.35 -42.93
C ARG A 656 -95.61 -57.86 -43.49
N ASN A 657 -95.58 -56.91 -44.43
CA ASN A 657 -96.79 -56.43 -45.09
C ASN A 657 -97.47 -57.54 -45.90
N GLN A 658 -96.69 -58.37 -46.62
CA GLN A 658 -97.22 -59.55 -47.31
C GLN A 658 -97.81 -60.60 -46.36
N LEU A 659 -97.18 -60.84 -45.20
CA LEU A 659 -97.70 -61.75 -44.18
C LEU A 659 -99.00 -61.21 -43.56
N ASN A 660 -99.07 -59.91 -43.29
CA ASN A 660 -100.28 -59.25 -42.75
C ASN A 660 -101.44 -59.25 -43.74
N THR A 661 -101.19 -59.29 -45.06
CA THR A 661 -102.25 -59.47 -46.07
C THR A 661 -102.75 -60.91 -46.21
N LEU A 662 -102.06 -61.89 -45.61
CA LEU A 662 -102.43 -63.31 -45.62
C LEU A 662 -103.08 -63.79 -44.32
N LYS A 663 -103.18 -62.92 -43.31
CA LYS A 663 -104.05 -63.08 -42.14
C LYS A 663 -105.36 -62.34 -42.38
#